data_AF-A0A015JKP7-F1
#
_entry.id   AF-A0A015JKP7-F1
#
_cell.length_a   1.000
_cell.length_b   1.000
_cell.length_c   1.000
_cell.angle_alpha   90.00
_cell.angle_beta   90.00
_cell.angle_gamma   90.00
#
_symmetry.space_group_name_H-M   'P 1'
#
loop_
_entity.id
_entity.type
_entity.pdbx_description
1 polymer ?
#
loop_
_entity_poly.entity_id
_entity_poly.type
_entity_poly.pdbx_seq_one_letter_code
_entity_poly.pdbx_strand_id
1 'polypeptide(L)'
;MQDTEYTNEWVNWIEEAVDKEYFKFYEYNQFNNIQHIGTGGFGKVYRANWKNSEKKFALKSFLSLDNITVKEIVRELKIQRDVDFHDNIIRCYGITELESENYNNYWLVMEYADGGTLRSYLKKNFNKLTWNDKYNMAYQLSCAVSCLHNEGIVHRDLHHCNILVHSKTIKLADFGLSKRIGESSNFQSKLFGIVPYVDPKSFNRRRNDNNQSMQMYSLNEKSDIYSIGVLLWEISSGQPPFYVEGEHYDIGLALEILQGLRETIVPDTPEEYVKIYTKCWDGEPDNRPNIYQVFDWLNAIITKTDVIIENHQISNEQELNETSLSTNANNSEMQGDLSQLIQNFDKMDTKGIDSITVLSSKQETLSTEKDFNIVVDEINDFIFLLKNKGIEQKSEKQQVIEYFNDHNINSQEIYDWLLSTNQNNSNSIFILGYFNYRGIVISENNKKTFDFFINASEKNHILAQLFVSYCYFYGFGTIKNEKLAFEYYEKVADKNLSSGQLGIGYCYEYGLGIRKNLKKAFYWYEKAANNGNITAIRNLGTCYRDGKGVEKDYNKAFESFKKSAEGGYLGGIMMLGHCYDVGIGTSIDKQKAFKLYQNAANLGHDVAQTNLAIMYEYGDGITKDIDKAIYWYEKSAKQGNELAKNNLNDLLDNQ
;
A
#
# COMPACT_ATOMS: atom_id res chain seq x y z
N MET A 1 -14.70 31.83 -27.44
CA MET A 1 -13.35 32.35 -27.17
C MET A 1 -13.39 33.09 -25.85
N GLN A 2 -13.11 32.35 -24.78
CA GLN A 2 -12.47 32.85 -23.58
C GLN A 2 -12.01 31.61 -22.82
N ASP A 3 -10.75 31.28 -23.05
CA ASP A 3 -9.96 30.34 -22.27
C ASP A 3 -9.92 30.77 -20.81
N THR A 4 -9.93 29.81 -19.91
CA THR A 4 -9.24 29.91 -18.62
C THR A 4 -8.86 28.50 -18.18
N GLU A 5 -7.68 28.11 -18.65
CA GLU A 5 -6.84 27.05 -18.12
C GLU A 5 -6.74 27.16 -16.59
N TYR A 6 -7.19 26.14 -15.88
CA TYR A 6 -6.55 25.73 -14.63
C TYR A 6 -5.71 24.50 -14.96
N THR A 7 -4.66 24.67 -15.77
CA THR A 7 -3.60 23.67 -15.86
C THR A 7 -2.86 23.67 -14.52
N ASN A 8 -2.77 22.48 -13.93
CA ASN A 8 -2.04 22.24 -12.71
C ASN A 8 -0.56 22.67 -12.89
N GLU A 9 -0.01 23.50 -12.00
CA GLU A 9 1.39 23.99 -12.06
C GLU A 9 2.40 22.85 -12.28
N TRP A 10 2.13 21.68 -11.69
CA TRP A 10 2.99 20.51 -11.85
C TRP A 10 2.89 19.86 -13.24
N VAL A 11 1.73 19.94 -13.90
CA VAL A 11 1.58 19.50 -15.30
C VAL A 11 2.34 20.44 -16.22
N ASN A 12 2.21 21.76 -16.02
CA ASN A 12 2.99 22.74 -16.77
C ASN A 12 4.50 22.52 -16.58
N TRP A 13 4.94 22.12 -15.38
CA TRP A 13 6.35 21.78 -15.14
C TRP A 13 6.80 20.57 -15.97
N ILE A 14 5.97 19.52 -16.08
CA ILE A 14 6.30 18.33 -16.89
C ILE A 14 6.39 18.72 -18.37
N GLU A 15 5.39 19.45 -18.87
CA GLU A 15 5.35 19.91 -20.26
C GLU A 15 6.55 20.82 -20.58
N GLU A 16 6.85 21.79 -19.72
CA GLU A 16 8.03 22.65 -19.85
C GLU A 16 9.34 21.86 -19.79
N ALA A 17 9.43 20.83 -18.94
CA ALA A 17 10.61 19.98 -18.84
C ALA A 17 10.82 19.12 -20.10
N VAL A 18 9.73 18.70 -20.75
CA VAL A 18 9.76 18.00 -22.04
C VAL A 18 10.15 18.97 -23.17
N ASP A 19 9.53 20.15 -23.22
CA ASP A 19 9.78 21.19 -24.23
C ASP A 19 11.22 21.71 -24.17
N LYS A 20 11.79 21.81 -22.96
CA LYS A 20 13.20 22.17 -22.74
C LYS A 20 14.17 20.99 -22.91
N GLU A 21 13.68 19.83 -23.35
CA GLU A 21 14.45 18.61 -23.58
C GLU A 21 15.20 18.09 -22.34
N TYR A 22 14.73 18.41 -21.13
CA TYR A 22 15.29 17.84 -19.90
C TYR A 22 14.95 16.36 -19.74
N PHE A 23 13.79 15.95 -20.26
CA PHE A 23 13.41 14.55 -20.36
C PHE A 23 12.95 14.23 -21.77
N LYS A 24 13.36 13.06 -22.28
CA LYS A 24 12.89 12.60 -23.58
C LYS A 24 11.42 12.17 -23.49
N PHE A 25 10.60 12.72 -24.37
CA PHE A 25 9.26 12.20 -24.60
C PHE A 25 9.30 10.99 -25.54
N TYR A 26 8.65 9.91 -25.14
CA TYR A 26 8.50 8.69 -25.93
C TYR A 26 7.07 8.58 -26.41
N GLU A 27 6.87 8.50 -27.72
CA GLU A 27 5.56 8.20 -28.30
C GLU A 27 5.08 6.82 -27.84
N TYR A 28 3.95 6.75 -27.14
CA TYR A 28 3.45 5.51 -26.53
C TYR A 28 3.24 4.39 -27.56
N ASN A 29 2.76 4.73 -28.75
CA ASN A 29 2.48 3.78 -29.83
C ASN A 29 3.72 3.06 -30.38
N GLN A 30 4.94 3.50 -30.03
CA GLN A 30 6.19 2.86 -30.42
C GLN A 30 6.54 1.70 -29.46
N PHE A 31 5.89 1.61 -28.30
CA PHE A 31 6.01 0.48 -27.41
C PHE A 31 5.13 -0.69 -27.87
N ASN A 32 5.70 -1.89 -27.92
CA ASN A 32 4.97 -3.12 -28.23
C ASN A 32 5.23 -4.21 -27.18
N ASN A 33 4.44 -5.28 -27.24
CA ASN A 33 4.52 -6.41 -26.30
C ASN A 33 4.45 -5.97 -24.83
N ILE A 34 3.51 -5.05 -24.55
CA ILE A 34 3.28 -4.47 -23.22
C ILE A 34 2.69 -5.56 -22.32
N GLN A 35 3.43 -5.94 -21.28
CA GLN A 35 3.04 -6.97 -20.32
C GLN A 35 3.10 -6.41 -18.91
N HIS A 36 2.02 -6.56 -18.15
CA HIS A 36 2.02 -6.22 -16.73
C HIS A 36 3.01 -7.09 -15.96
N ILE A 37 3.89 -6.47 -15.17
CA ILE A 37 4.94 -7.17 -14.41
C ILE A 37 4.91 -6.87 -12.91
N GLY A 38 4.16 -5.86 -12.47
CA GLY A 38 4.07 -5.52 -11.06
C GLY A 38 3.02 -4.46 -10.77
N THR A 39 2.51 -4.48 -9.54
CA THR A 39 1.62 -3.43 -9.01
C THR A 39 2.23 -2.93 -7.72
N GLY A 40 2.57 -1.64 -7.69
CA GLY A 40 3.05 -0.95 -6.49
C GLY A 40 1.94 -0.09 -5.88
N GLY A 41 2.24 0.53 -4.74
CA GLY A 41 1.24 1.36 -4.05
C GLY A 41 0.84 2.63 -4.81
N PHE A 42 1.63 3.07 -5.80
CA PHE A 42 1.38 4.29 -6.57
C PHE A 42 0.95 4.01 -8.01
N GLY A 43 0.98 2.75 -8.45
CA GLY A 43 1.01 2.48 -9.88
C GLY A 43 1.11 1.03 -10.29
N LYS A 44 1.07 0.81 -11.61
CA LYS A 44 1.39 -0.48 -12.24
C LYS A 44 2.67 -0.32 -13.04
N VAL A 45 3.45 -1.39 -13.12
CA VAL A 45 4.65 -1.44 -13.94
C VAL A 45 4.42 -2.46 -15.05
N TYR A 46 4.75 -2.06 -16.28
CA TYR A 46 4.65 -2.88 -17.47
C TYR A 46 6.02 -3.04 -18.11
N ARG A 47 6.35 -4.24 -18.58
CA ARG A 47 7.46 -4.44 -19.50
C ARG A 47 6.99 -4.13 -20.92
N ALA A 48 7.76 -3.37 -21.67
CA ALA A 48 7.52 -3.13 -23.08
C ALA A 48 8.82 -3.23 -23.90
N ASN A 49 8.69 -3.56 -25.18
CA ASN A 49 9.80 -3.46 -26.13
C ASN A 49 9.67 -2.16 -26.91
N TRP A 50 10.80 -1.51 -27.21
CA TRP A 50 10.81 -0.36 -28.12
C TRP A 50 10.80 -0.81 -29.58
N LYS A 51 10.08 -0.08 -30.44
CA LYS A 51 9.88 -0.38 -31.87
C LYS A 51 11.10 -0.97 -32.56
N ASN A 52 10.91 -2.14 -33.17
CA ASN A 52 11.90 -2.88 -33.96
C ASN A 52 13.24 -3.10 -33.22
N SER A 53 13.23 -3.09 -31.89
CA SER A 53 14.38 -3.32 -31.03
C SER A 53 14.10 -4.45 -30.05
N GLU A 54 15.16 -5.18 -29.69
CA GLU A 54 15.14 -6.12 -28.57
C GLU A 54 15.25 -5.41 -27.21
N LYS A 55 15.50 -4.09 -27.21
CA LYS A 55 15.62 -3.30 -25.97
C LYS A 55 14.28 -3.24 -25.24
N LYS A 56 14.31 -3.67 -23.98
CA LYS A 56 13.18 -3.69 -23.05
C LYS A 56 13.20 -2.46 -22.15
N PHE A 57 12.02 -1.97 -21.84
CA PHE A 57 11.75 -0.85 -20.94
C PHE A 57 10.73 -1.26 -19.89
N ALA A 58 10.82 -0.64 -18.72
CA ALA A 58 9.77 -0.66 -17.71
C ALA A 58 8.95 0.63 -17.84
N LEU A 59 7.64 0.50 -17.99
CA LEU A 59 6.71 1.62 -18.03
C LEU A 59 5.95 1.67 -16.71
N LYS A 60 6.19 2.72 -15.91
CA LYS A 60 5.51 2.93 -14.63
C LYS A 60 4.31 3.85 -14.85
N SER A 61 3.11 3.28 -14.73
CA SER A 61 1.85 4.02 -14.74
C SER A 61 1.48 4.43 -13.31
N PHE A 62 0.61 5.44 -13.18
CA PHE A 62 0.09 5.89 -11.87
C PHE A 62 -1.42 5.63 -11.77
N LEU A 63 -1.95 5.42 -10.54
CA LEU A 63 -3.33 4.94 -10.31
C LEU A 63 -4.41 6.04 -10.46
N SER A 64 -4.06 7.30 -10.21
CA SER A 64 -4.89 8.51 -10.42
C SER A 64 -3.99 9.67 -10.83
N LEU A 65 -4.47 10.61 -11.65
CA LEU A 65 -3.78 11.87 -11.93
C LEU A 65 -4.48 13.02 -11.21
N ASP A 66 -4.54 12.88 -9.89
CA ASP A 66 -4.82 14.02 -9.01
C ASP A 66 -3.56 14.88 -8.86
N ASN A 67 -3.73 16.06 -8.27
CA ASN A 67 -2.63 17.01 -8.08
C ASN A 67 -1.47 16.41 -7.25
N ILE A 68 -1.80 15.54 -6.29
CA ILE A 68 -0.84 14.85 -5.44
C ILE A 68 0.04 13.93 -6.29
N THR A 69 -0.55 13.15 -7.18
CA THR A 69 0.18 12.19 -8.00
C THR A 69 1.06 12.86 -9.03
N VAL A 70 0.60 13.95 -9.66
CA VAL A 70 1.46 14.75 -10.56
C VAL A 70 2.64 15.33 -9.80
N LYS A 71 2.42 15.80 -8.56
CA LYS A 71 3.49 16.30 -7.70
C LYS A 71 4.52 15.21 -7.36
N GLU A 72 4.08 13.98 -7.10
CA GLU A 72 5.00 12.85 -6.89
C GLU A 72 5.77 12.49 -8.16
N ILE A 73 5.13 12.53 -9.35
CA ILE A 73 5.84 12.35 -10.64
C ILE A 73 6.94 13.40 -10.80
N VAL A 74 6.62 14.67 -10.57
CA VAL A 74 7.60 15.76 -10.66
C VAL A 74 8.75 15.58 -9.66
N ARG A 75 8.45 15.14 -8.42
CA ARG A 75 9.48 14.83 -7.43
C ARG A 75 10.38 13.68 -7.86
N GLU A 76 9.80 12.59 -8.34
CA GLU A 76 10.54 11.43 -8.83
C GLU A 76 11.46 11.84 -9.99
N LEU A 77 10.96 12.64 -10.95
CA LEU A 77 11.77 13.17 -12.05
C LEU A 77 12.91 14.08 -11.59
N LYS A 78 12.65 14.98 -10.63
CA LYS A 78 13.68 15.87 -10.07
C LYS A 78 14.79 15.08 -9.39
N ILE A 79 14.43 14.13 -8.52
CA ILE A 79 15.38 13.26 -7.84
C ILE A 79 16.16 12.45 -8.86
N GLN A 80 15.49 11.82 -9.83
CA GLN A 80 16.14 11.04 -10.88
C GLN A 80 17.21 11.84 -11.59
N ARG A 81 16.95 13.10 -11.94
CA ARG A 81 17.96 13.96 -12.59
C ARG A 81 19.20 14.21 -11.73
N ASP A 82 19.02 14.28 -10.41
CA ASP A 82 20.13 14.51 -9.48
C ASP A 82 20.99 13.25 -9.29
N VAL A 83 20.45 12.04 -9.56
CA VAL A 83 21.10 10.77 -9.21
C VAL A 83 21.27 9.77 -10.38
N ASP A 84 20.80 10.09 -11.59
CA ASP A 84 20.83 9.22 -12.80
C ASP A 84 22.24 8.78 -13.21
N PHE A 85 23.27 9.45 -12.69
CA PHE A 85 24.67 9.12 -12.97
C PHE A 85 25.14 7.86 -12.25
N HIS A 86 24.44 7.39 -11.22
CA HIS A 86 24.90 6.27 -10.39
C HIS A 86 24.43 4.92 -10.94
N ASP A 87 25.37 4.02 -11.20
CA ASP A 87 25.10 2.72 -11.84
C ASP A 87 24.13 1.82 -11.06
N ASN A 88 24.07 1.94 -9.73
CA ASN A 88 23.14 1.19 -8.88
C ASN A 88 21.77 1.86 -8.70
N ILE A 89 21.40 2.83 -9.53
CA ILE A 89 20.06 3.42 -9.56
C ILE A 89 19.36 3.02 -10.86
N ILE A 90 18.06 2.72 -10.78
CA ILE A 90 17.24 2.49 -11.97
C ILE A 90 17.13 3.76 -12.77
N ARG A 91 17.62 3.69 -14.01
CA ARG A 91 17.63 4.82 -14.92
C ARG A 91 16.22 5.26 -15.31
N CYS A 92 15.97 6.56 -15.27
CA CYS A 92 14.76 7.16 -15.87
C CYS A 92 15.12 7.72 -17.24
N TYR A 93 14.65 7.05 -18.31
CA TYR A 93 14.93 7.47 -19.68
C TYR A 93 14.07 8.65 -20.15
N GLY A 94 12.91 8.85 -19.52
CA GLY A 94 11.98 9.91 -19.89
C GLY A 94 10.53 9.58 -19.56
N ILE A 95 9.62 10.17 -20.32
CA ILE A 95 8.17 10.14 -20.07
C ILE A 95 7.46 9.69 -21.33
N THR A 96 6.34 9.00 -21.19
CA THR A 96 5.41 8.71 -22.28
C THR A 96 4.00 9.08 -21.84
N GLU A 97 3.14 9.36 -22.80
CA GLU A 97 1.75 9.71 -22.53
C GLU A 97 0.81 8.75 -23.26
N LEU A 98 -0.16 8.21 -22.52
CA LEU A 98 -1.26 7.47 -23.11
C LEU A 98 -2.45 8.42 -23.29
N GLU A 99 -2.68 8.87 -24.53
CA GLU A 99 -3.85 9.67 -24.89
C GLU A 99 -5.13 8.91 -24.51
N SER A 100 -5.93 9.52 -23.64
CA SER A 100 -7.30 9.09 -23.34
C SER A 100 -8.22 10.28 -23.55
N GLU A 101 -9.48 10.04 -23.94
CA GLU A 101 -10.41 11.09 -24.40
C GLU A 101 -10.65 12.25 -23.41
N ASN A 102 -10.14 12.20 -22.17
CA ASN A 102 -10.38 13.23 -21.15
C ASN A 102 -9.15 13.66 -20.31
N TYR A 103 -8.00 12.97 -20.35
CA TYR A 103 -6.81 13.34 -19.54
C TYR A 103 -5.50 12.79 -20.13
N ASN A 104 -4.41 13.58 -19.99
CA ASN A 104 -3.03 13.18 -20.31
C ASN A 104 -2.52 12.21 -19.24
N ASN A 105 -2.31 10.94 -19.58
CA ASN A 105 -1.79 9.95 -18.64
C ASN A 105 -0.27 9.81 -18.75
N TYR A 106 0.49 10.60 -17.96
CA TYR A 106 1.95 10.52 -17.91
C TYR A 106 2.45 9.25 -17.22
N TRP A 107 3.32 8.50 -17.91
CA TRP A 107 3.99 7.31 -17.42
C TRP A 107 5.50 7.51 -17.50
N LEU A 108 6.24 6.96 -16.54
CA LEU A 108 7.71 7.00 -16.58
C LEU A 108 8.25 5.85 -17.42
N VAL A 109 9.22 6.17 -18.29
CA VAL A 109 9.95 5.21 -19.11
C VAL A 109 11.29 4.93 -18.43
N MET A 110 11.43 3.73 -17.89
CA MET A 110 12.52 3.35 -16.98
C MET A 110 13.34 2.17 -17.49
N GLU A 111 14.54 2.01 -16.95
CA GLU A 111 15.38 0.82 -17.11
C GLU A 111 14.63 -0.44 -16.68
N TYR A 112 14.66 -1.46 -17.55
CA TYR A 112 14.05 -2.75 -17.27
C TYR A 112 15.06 -3.67 -16.55
N ALA A 113 14.80 -3.95 -15.26
CA ALA A 113 15.57 -4.90 -14.48
C ALA A 113 15.08 -6.35 -14.73
N ASP A 114 15.89 -7.13 -15.43
CA ASP A 114 15.56 -8.49 -15.86
C ASP A 114 15.52 -9.53 -14.73
N GLY A 115 16.21 -9.28 -13.61
CA GLY A 115 16.16 -10.10 -12.40
C GLY A 115 14.92 -9.86 -11.53
N GLY A 116 14.14 -8.82 -11.80
CA GLY A 116 12.97 -8.43 -11.00
C GLY A 116 13.34 -7.85 -9.64
N THR A 117 12.42 -7.94 -8.67
CA THR A 117 12.66 -7.47 -7.29
C THR A 117 13.65 -8.36 -6.56
N LEU A 118 14.35 -7.81 -5.55
CA LEU A 118 15.32 -8.52 -4.71
C LEU A 118 14.72 -9.82 -4.15
N ARG A 119 13.52 -9.74 -3.57
CA ARG A 119 12.81 -10.92 -3.05
C ARG A 119 12.58 -11.99 -4.12
N SER A 120 12.14 -11.59 -5.32
CA SER A 120 11.90 -12.54 -6.41
C SER A 120 13.20 -13.17 -6.90
N TYR A 121 14.29 -12.39 -6.91
CA TYR A 121 15.61 -12.84 -7.32
C TYR A 121 16.21 -13.84 -6.31
N LEU A 122 16.19 -13.50 -5.02
CA LEU A 122 16.65 -14.38 -3.93
C LEU A 122 15.86 -15.69 -3.94
N LYS A 123 14.53 -15.64 -4.01
CA LYS A 123 13.69 -16.86 -4.07
C LYS A 123 14.09 -17.84 -5.18
N LYS A 124 14.59 -17.34 -6.32
CA LYS A 124 14.98 -18.17 -7.47
C LYS A 124 16.45 -18.57 -7.46
N ASN A 125 17.33 -17.72 -6.94
CA ASN A 125 18.78 -17.84 -7.13
C ASN A 125 19.59 -18.00 -5.84
N PHE A 126 18.97 -17.95 -4.66
CA PHE A 126 19.68 -17.94 -3.38
C PHE A 126 20.70 -19.08 -3.23
N ASN A 127 20.32 -20.31 -3.59
CA ASN A 127 21.21 -21.47 -3.52
C ASN A 127 22.41 -21.42 -4.48
N LYS A 128 22.42 -20.48 -5.42
CA LYS A 128 23.52 -20.24 -6.37
C LYS A 128 24.40 -19.06 -5.96
N LEU A 129 23.98 -18.28 -4.96
CA LEU A 129 24.72 -17.09 -4.51
C LEU A 129 25.80 -17.52 -3.52
N THR A 130 27.04 -17.17 -3.85
CA THR A 130 28.16 -17.25 -2.92
C THR A 130 28.11 -16.10 -1.92
N TRP A 131 28.90 -16.17 -0.85
CA TRP A 131 29.05 -15.03 0.05
C TRP A 131 29.65 -13.81 -0.65
N ASN A 132 30.53 -13.99 -1.63
CA ASN A 132 31.04 -12.87 -2.44
C ASN A 132 29.92 -12.17 -3.22
N ASP A 133 29.00 -12.93 -3.81
CA ASP A 133 27.82 -12.35 -4.48
C ASP A 133 26.96 -11.56 -3.49
N LYS A 134 26.71 -12.12 -2.29
CA LYS A 134 25.93 -11.45 -1.23
C LYS A 134 26.59 -10.17 -0.73
N TYR A 135 27.91 -10.18 -0.54
CA TYR A 135 28.68 -8.99 -0.17
C TYR A 135 28.61 -7.92 -1.24
N ASN A 136 28.75 -8.30 -2.51
CA ASN A 136 28.63 -7.37 -3.63
C ASN A 136 27.23 -6.77 -3.73
N MET A 137 26.17 -7.56 -3.53
CA MET A 137 24.80 -7.03 -3.48
C MET A 137 24.61 -6.04 -2.32
N ALA A 138 25.09 -6.38 -1.12
CA ALA A 138 25.06 -5.50 0.04
C ALA A 138 25.82 -4.19 -0.19
N TYR A 139 27.02 -4.29 -0.74
CA TYR A 139 27.88 -3.16 -1.06
C TYR A 139 27.23 -2.24 -2.09
N GLN A 140 26.71 -2.79 -3.20
CA GLN A 140 26.01 -2.02 -4.23
C GLN A 140 24.76 -1.30 -3.70
N LEU A 141 24.00 -1.94 -2.81
CA LEU A 141 22.89 -1.30 -2.11
C LEU A 141 23.38 -0.11 -1.27
N SER A 142 24.48 -0.28 -0.54
CA SER A 142 25.08 0.79 0.26
C SER A 142 25.58 1.95 -0.61
N CYS A 143 26.16 1.67 -1.79
CA CYS A 143 26.57 2.70 -2.75
C CYS A 143 25.37 3.51 -3.25
N ALA A 144 24.27 2.84 -3.63
CA ALA A 144 23.06 3.51 -4.10
C ALA A 144 22.49 4.46 -3.04
N VAL A 145 22.38 4.00 -1.79
CA VAL A 145 21.85 4.84 -0.69
C VAL A 145 22.85 5.93 -0.30
N SER A 146 24.16 5.64 -0.34
CA SER A 146 25.19 6.66 -0.12
C SER A 146 25.11 7.78 -1.15
N CYS A 147 24.82 7.45 -2.41
CA CYS A 147 24.59 8.44 -3.45
C CYS A 147 23.40 9.36 -3.11
N LEU A 148 22.29 8.80 -2.60
CA LEU A 148 21.15 9.61 -2.18
C LEU A 148 21.50 10.53 -1.00
N HIS A 149 22.15 9.99 0.04
CA HIS A 149 22.50 10.77 1.24
C HIS A 149 23.52 11.88 0.92
N ASN A 150 24.46 11.62 0.01
CA ASN A 150 25.39 12.64 -0.51
C ASN A 150 24.67 13.84 -1.15
N GLU A 151 23.58 13.59 -1.87
CA GLU A 151 22.74 14.62 -2.49
C GLU A 151 21.71 15.22 -1.50
N GLY A 152 21.78 14.84 -0.22
CA GLY A 152 20.86 15.26 0.83
C GLY A 152 19.44 14.74 0.63
N ILE A 153 19.30 13.53 0.08
CA ILE A 153 18.03 12.86 -0.22
C ILE A 153 17.87 11.68 0.72
N VAL A 154 16.73 11.62 1.44
CA VAL A 154 16.34 10.46 2.27
C VAL A 154 15.29 9.66 1.51
N HIS A 155 15.49 8.35 1.36
CA HIS A 155 14.61 7.50 0.56
C HIS A 155 13.26 7.25 1.26
N ARG A 156 13.28 6.94 2.56
CA ARG A 156 12.11 6.76 3.46
C ARG A 156 11.21 5.54 3.18
N ASP A 157 11.50 4.76 2.16
CA ASP A 157 10.69 3.61 1.73
C ASP A 157 11.58 2.48 1.19
N LEU A 158 12.71 2.23 1.85
CA LEU A 158 13.61 1.16 1.45
C LEU A 158 13.03 -0.20 1.88
N HIS A 159 12.67 -1.02 0.90
CA HIS A 159 12.24 -2.40 1.13
C HIS A 159 12.47 -3.24 -0.14
N HIS A 160 12.29 -4.56 -0.04
CA HIS A 160 12.68 -5.51 -1.08
C HIS A 160 11.98 -5.33 -2.45
N CYS A 161 10.89 -4.56 -2.56
CA CYS A 161 10.25 -4.28 -3.85
C CYS A 161 10.92 -3.12 -4.58
N ASN A 162 11.53 -2.20 -3.83
CA ASN A 162 12.23 -1.01 -4.35
C ASN A 162 13.69 -1.33 -4.68
N ILE A 163 14.17 -2.51 -4.29
CA ILE A 163 15.47 -3.05 -4.71
C ILE A 163 15.24 -4.02 -5.87
N LEU A 164 15.77 -3.70 -7.04
CA LEU A 164 15.73 -4.54 -8.23
C LEU A 164 17.09 -5.16 -8.52
N VAL A 165 17.10 -6.22 -9.32
CA VAL A 165 18.32 -6.86 -9.81
C VAL A 165 18.34 -6.79 -11.33
N HIS A 166 19.39 -6.21 -11.91
CA HIS A 166 19.61 -6.19 -13.36
C HIS A 166 20.99 -6.74 -13.67
N SER A 167 21.08 -7.77 -14.52
CA SER A 167 22.39 -8.36 -14.90
C SER A 167 23.26 -8.74 -13.68
N LYS A 168 22.64 -9.25 -12.61
CA LYS A 168 23.23 -9.59 -11.31
C LYS A 168 23.72 -8.39 -10.46
N THR A 169 23.43 -7.15 -10.84
CA THR A 169 23.72 -5.97 -10.01
C THR A 169 22.46 -5.42 -9.36
N ILE A 170 22.61 -4.82 -8.19
CA ILE A 170 21.53 -4.13 -7.48
C ILE A 170 21.24 -2.79 -8.17
N LYS A 171 19.95 -2.51 -8.29
CA LYS A 171 19.39 -1.26 -8.81
C LYS A 171 18.30 -0.76 -7.86
N LEU A 172 18.52 0.40 -7.25
CA LEU A 172 17.54 1.09 -6.40
C LEU A 172 16.49 1.80 -7.25
N ALA A 173 15.23 1.68 -6.88
CA ALA A 173 14.08 2.20 -7.62
C ALA A 173 13.05 2.85 -6.69
N ASP A 174 12.10 3.57 -7.29
CA ASP A 174 10.92 4.19 -6.66
C ASP A 174 11.21 5.29 -5.63
N PHE A 175 11.36 6.52 -6.14
CA PHE A 175 11.62 7.71 -5.31
C PHE A 175 10.35 8.49 -4.94
N GLY A 176 9.16 7.90 -5.13
CA GLY A 176 7.88 8.59 -4.93
C GLY A 176 7.61 9.05 -3.49
N LEU A 177 8.36 8.55 -2.50
CA LEU A 177 8.29 8.99 -1.10
C LEU A 177 9.58 9.67 -0.60
N SER A 178 10.58 9.78 -1.47
CA SER A 178 11.88 10.36 -1.14
C SER A 178 11.77 11.88 -1.00
N LYS A 179 12.53 12.47 -0.08
CA LYS A 179 12.56 13.92 0.15
C LYS A 179 13.95 14.45 0.39
N ARG A 180 14.16 15.73 0.08
CA ARG A 180 15.37 16.46 0.48
C ARG A 180 15.35 16.77 1.98
N ILE A 181 16.53 16.81 2.59
CA ILE A 181 16.72 17.17 4.00
C ILE A 181 16.10 18.54 4.27
N GLY A 182 15.17 18.62 5.24
CA GLY A 182 14.46 19.84 5.63
C GLY A 182 12.99 19.92 5.22
N GLU A 183 12.51 19.03 4.34
CA GLU A 183 11.08 18.97 3.98
C GLU A 183 10.25 18.19 5.02
N SER A 184 9.21 18.83 5.58
CA SER A 184 8.31 18.24 6.59
C SER A 184 7.54 17.01 6.06
N SER A 185 7.27 16.04 6.93
CA SER A 185 6.76 14.70 6.59
C SER A 185 5.30 14.47 6.99
N ASN A 186 4.48 13.94 6.08
CA ASN A 186 3.25 13.19 6.39
C ASN A 186 3.48 11.74 5.94
N PHE A 187 4.14 10.92 6.77
CA PHE A 187 4.39 9.51 6.48
C PHE A 187 3.28 8.68 7.13
N GLN A 188 2.18 8.41 6.41
CA GLN A 188 1.09 7.66 7.05
C GLN A 188 0.21 6.74 6.18
N SER A 189 0.57 6.43 4.93
CA SER A 189 -0.38 5.69 4.06
C SER A 189 0.00 4.28 3.59
N LYS A 190 1.12 3.63 3.98
CA LYS A 190 1.48 2.29 3.46
C LYS A 190 2.29 1.35 4.39
N LEU A 191 1.99 1.31 5.68
CA LEU A 191 2.74 0.45 6.62
C LEU A 191 2.52 -1.06 6.41
N PHE A 192 1.32 -1.47 5.98
CA PHE A 192 0.96 -2.88 5.86
C PHE A 192 1.63 -3.53 4.63
N GLY A 193 2.55 -4.47 4.89
CA GLY A 193 3.33 -5.19 3.87
C GLY A 193 4.83 -4.89 3.90
N ILE A 194 5.25 -3.81 4.56
CA ILE A 194 6.67 -3.43 4.71
C ILE A 194 7.09 -3.17 6.16
N VAL A 195 6.22 -3.44 7.14
CA VAL A 195 6.44 -3.23 8.59
C VAL A 195 7.87 -3.55 9.04
N PRO A 196 8.48 -4.71 8.69
CA PRO A 196 9.81 -5.06 9.18
C PRO A 196 10.91 -4.09 8.75
N TYR A 197 10.75 -3.42 7.62
CA TYR A 197 11.74 -2.52 7.03
C TYR A 197 11.63 -1.08 7.57
N VAL A 198 10.56 -0.75 8.31
CA VAL A 198 10.27 0.61 8.76
C VAL A 198 10.95 0.89 10.10
N ASP A 199 11.53 2.09 10.22
CA ASP A 199 12.18 2.55 11.45
C ASP A 199 11.23 2.43 12.66
N PRO A 200 11.59 1.65 13.70
CA PRO A 200 10.71 1.40 14.84
C PRO A 200 10.30 2.70 15.55
N LYS A 201 11.16 3.73 15.55
CA LYS A 201 10.84 5.02 16.19
C LYS A 201 9.66 5.73 15.53
N SER A 202 9.38 5.46 14.26
CA SER A 202 8.20 6.02 13.59
C SER A 202 6.88 5.46 14.13
N PHE A 203 6.90 4.32 14.84
CA PHE A 203 5.74 3.77 15.53
C PHE A 203 5.47 4.48 16.88
N ASN A 204 6.47 5.16 17.44
CA ASN A 204 6.39 5.77 18.76
C ASN A 204 5.70 7.15 18.70
N ARG A 205 4.42 7.20 19.07
CA ARG A 205 3.68 8.46 19.23
C ARG A 205 3.71 8.87 20.71
N ARG A 206 4.60 9.81 21.08
CA ARG A 206 4.56 10.42 22.43
C ARG A 206 3.77 11.73 22.40
N ARG A 207 2.80 11.85 23.31
CA ARG A 207 2.19 13.12 23.70
C ARG A 207 3.08 13.75 24.78
N ASN A 208 3.45 15.02 24.62
CA ASN A 208 3.90 15.80 25.77
C ASN A 208 2.67 16.19 26.60
N ASP A 209 2.78 16.14 27.93
CA ASP A 209 1.69 16.35 28.90
C ASP A 209 0.95 17.70 28.80
N ASN A 210 1.40 18.61 27.92
CA ASN A 210 0.85 19.96 27.74
C ASN A 210 0.03 20.18 26.45
N ASN A 211 -0.42 19.12 25.76
CA ASN A 211 -1.42 19.20 24.68
C ASN A 211 -1.12 20.18 23.50
N GLN A 212 0.13 20.63 23.28
CA GLN A 212 0.42 21.69 22.29
C GLN A 212 1.41 21.39 21.16
N SER A 213 1.98 20.20 21.03
CA SER A 213 2.56 19.77 19.76
C SER A 213 2.81 18.26 19.73
N MET A 214 2.46 17.65 18.60
CA MET A 214 2.76 16.26 18.30
C MET A 214 4.15 16.23 17.66
N GLN A 215 5.19 15.88 18.40
CA GLN A 215 6.51 15.70 17.80
C GLN A 215 6.53 14.35 17.08
N MET A 216 6.13 14.35 15.80
CA MET A 216 6.29 13.19 14.94
C MET A 216 7.77 12.95 14.69
N TYR A 217 8.21 11.71 14.86
CA TYR A 217 9.53 11.29 14.44
C TYR A 217 9.63 11.46 12.93
N SER A 218 10.43 12.44 12.49
CA SER A 218 10.69 12.68 11.08
C SER A 218 11.68 11.66 10.58
N LEU A 219 11.28 10.86 9.59
CA LEU A 219 12.18 9.92 8.94
C LEU A 219 13.38 10.66 8.34
N ASN A 220 14.56 10.19 8.70
CA ASN A 220 15.84 10.77 8.34
C ASN A 220 16.77 9.68 7.78
N GLU A 221 18.02 10.02 7.51
CA GLU A 221 19.01 9.06 6.99
C GLU A 221 19.15 7.81 7.86
N LYS A 222 19.04 7.92 9.19
CA LYS A 222 19.10 6.78 10.11
C LYS A 222 17.91 5.84 9.95
N SER A 223 16.78 6.33 9.45
CA SER A 223 15.64 5.47 9.10
C SER A 223 15.96 4.60 7.88
N ASP A 224 16.62 5.16 6.86
CA ASP A 224 17.12 4.37 5.72
C ASP A 224 18.15 3.32 6.18
N ILE A 225 19.03 3.67 7.13
CA ILE A 225 20.00 2.72 7.70
C ILE A 225 19.31 1.53 8.37
N TYR A 226 18.22 1.76 9.09
CA TYR A 226 17.44 0.67 9.68
C TYR A 226 16.93 -0.29 8.59
N SER A 227 16.31 0.25 7.54
CA SER A 227 15.83 -0.54 6.41
C SER A 227 16.94 -1.32 5.71
N ILE A 228 18.14 -0.71 5.56
CA ILE A 228 19.33 -1.40 5.06
C ILE A 228 19.67 -2.60 5.93
N GLY A 229 19.69 -2.46 7.26
CA GLY A 229 19.95 -3.59 8.16
C GLY A 229 19.03 -4.78 7.91
N VAL A 230 17.74 -4.52 7.72
CA VAL A 230 16.73 -5.56 7.43
C VAL A 230 16.95 -6.16 6.03
N LEU A 231 17.28 -5.35 5.03
CA LEU A 231 17.61 -5.82 3.67
C LEU A 231 18.88 -6.67 3.64
N LEU A 232 19.92 -6.29 4.40
CA LEU A 232 21.15 -7.07 4.53
C LEU A 232 20.89 -8.43 5.18
N TRP A 233 20.04 -8.45 6.22
CA TRP A 233 19.57 -9.71 6.82
C TRP A 233 18.82 -10.57 5.79
N GLU A 234 17.92 -9.98 5.00
CA GLU A 234 17.21 -10.70 3.95
C GLU A 234 18.13 -11.25 2.85
N ILE A 235 19.17 -10.51 2.45
CA ILE A 235 20.21 -11.01 1.54
C ILE A 235 20.96 -12.20 2.16
N SER A 236 21.21 -12.17 3.47
CA SER A 236 21.87 -13.29 4.16
C SER A 236 20.99 -14.54 4.24
N SER A 237 19.70 -14.37 4.55
CA SER A 237 18.74 -15.45 4.83
C SER A 237 18.07 -16.01 3.56
N GLY A 238 17.88 -15.18 2.54
CA GLY A 238 17.06 -15.50 1.38
C GLY A 238 15.55 -15.54 1.69
N GLN A 239 15.15 -15.20 2.92
CA GLN A 239 13.79 -15.32 3.44
C GLN A 239 13.19 -13.94 3.77
N PRO A 240 11.85 -13.81 3.78
CA PRO A 240 11.20 -12.58 4.22
C PRO A 240 11.39 -12.41 5.73
N PRO A 241 11.65 -11.17 6.21
CA PRO A 241 11.75 -10.92 7.64
C PRO A 241 10.41 -11.16 8.33
N PHE A 242 10.42 -11.93 9.41
CA PHE A 242 9.27 -12.37 10.20
C PHE A 242 8.24 -13.15 9.37
N TYR A 243 8.68 -13.90 8.36
CA TYR A 243 7.77 -14.68 7.53
C TYR A 243 7.17 -15.87 8.28
N VAL A 244 5.85 -15.90 8.34
CA VAL A 244 5.07 -17.07 8.71
C VAL A 244 4.13 -17.40 7.56
N GLU A 245 4.14 -18.66 7.10
CA GLU A 245 3.34 -19.06 5.95
C GLU A 245 1.84 -18.88 6.23
N GLY A 246 1.18 -18.05 5.40
CA GLY A 246 -0.24 -17.75 5.54
C GLY A 246 -0.59 -16.57 6.45
N GLU A 247 0.42 -15.90 7.03
CA GLU A 247 0.22 -14.71 7.87
C GLU A 247 0.69 -13.43 7.15
N HIS A 248 0.01 -12.32 7.44
CA HIS A 248 0.39 -10.98 6.96
C HIS A 248 0.94 -10.16 8.12
N TYR A 249 1.91 -9.29 7.84
CA TYR A 249 2.38 -8.34 8.86
C TYR A 249 1.22 -7.49 9.35
N ASP A 250 1.04 -7.46 10.67
CA ASP A 250 0.00 -6.72 11.34
C ASP A 250 0.59 -5.66 12.28
N ILE A 251 -0.29 -4.99 13.02
CA ILE A 251 0.12 -3.99 14.00
C ILE A 251 0.79 -4.62 15.24
N GLY A 252 0.52 -5.90 15.52
CA GLY A 252 1.16 -6.65 16.60
C GLY A 252 2.66 -6.76 16.35
N LEU A 253 3.04 -7.17 15.14
CA LEU A 253 4.45 -7.23 14.75
C LEU A 253 5.14 -5.86 14.82
N ALA A 254 4.46 -4.77 14.44
CA ALA A 254 5.02 -3.42 14.56
C ALA A 254 5.31 -3.05 16.03
N LEU A 255 4.40 -3.40 16.95
CA LEU A 255 4.58 -3.18 18.39
C LEU A 255 5.70 -4.04 18.97
N GLU A 256 5.82 -5.30 18.55
CA GLU A 256 6.91 -6.17 18.97
C GLU A 256 8.27 -5.65 18.49
N ILE A 257 8.36 -5.21 17.23
CA ILE A 257 9.57 -4.59 16.66
C ILE A 257 9.94 -3.29 17.41
N LEU A 258 8.94 -2.47 17.74
CA LEU A 258 9.11 -1.27 18.59
C LEU A 258 9.65 -1.63 19.98
N GLN A 259 9.23 -2.77 20.54
CA GLN A 259 9.69 -3.30 21.83
C GLN A 259 11.06 -3.99 21.76
N GLY A 260 11.65 -4.07 20.57
CA GLY A 260 12.99 -4.62 20.37
C GLY A 260 13.02 -6.02 19.74
N LEU A 261 11.89 -6.56 19.29
CA LEU A 261 11.89 -7.78 18.48
C LEU A 261 12.76 -7.57 17.24
N ARG A 262 13.70 -8.47 17.03
CA ARG A 262 14.55 -8.54 15.84
C ARG A 262 14.59 -9.98 15.34
N GLU A 263 14.96 -10.11 14.09
CA GLU A 263 15.17 -11.42 13.49
C GLU A 263 16.34 -12.16 14.14
N THR A 264 16.27 -13.48 14.09
CA THR A 264 17.35 -14.33 14.59
C THR A 264 18.55 -14.32 13.65
N ILE A 265 19.74 -14.59 14.19
CA ILE A 265 20.96 -14.70 13.38
C ILE A 265 20.82 -15.93 12.48
N VAL A 266 21.04 -15.74 11.18
CA VAL A 266 20.97 -16.82 10.19
C VAL A 266 22.21 -17.71 10.35
N PRO A 267 22.04 -19.04 10.49
CA PRO A 267 23.17 -19.97 10.55
C PRO A 267 24.12 -19.79 9.37
N ASP A 268 25.41 -20.03 9.61
CA ASP A 268 26.49 -19.94 8.61
C ASP A 268 26.68 -18.55 7.97
N THR A 269 26.12 -17.51 8.59
CA THR A 269 26.39 -16.12 8.21
C THR A 269 27.70 -15.61 8.82
N PRO A 270 28.64 -15.08 8.02
CA PRO A 270 29.92 -14.55 8.48
C PRO A 270 29.74 -13.50 9.56
N GLU A 271 30.51 -13.62 10.64
CA GLU A 271 30.37 -12.81 11.85
C GLU A 271 30.50 -11.30 11.58
N GLU A 272 31.42 -10.91 10.69
CA GLU A 272 31.60 -9.51 10.30
C GLU A 272 30.34 -8.96 9.63
N TYR A 273 29.66 -9.75 8.79
CA TYR A 273 28.41 -9.36 8.14
C TYR A 273 27.24 -9.28 9.14
N VAL A 274 27.18 -10.21 10.10
CA VAL A 274 26.21 -10.16 11.21
C VAL A 274 26.34 -8.85 11.99
N LYS A 275 27.57 -8.46 12.33
CA LYS A 275 27.83 -7.20 13.05
C LYS A 275 27.31 -5.98 12.29
N ILE A 276 27.47 -5.95 10.97
CA ILE A 276 27.00 -4.84 10.13
C ILE A 276 25.48 -4.73 10.20
N TYR A 277 24.74 -5.76 9.80
CA TYR A 277 23.29 -5.63 9.71
C TYR A 277 22.63 -5.46 11.09
N THR A 278 23.22 -6.07 12.13
CA THR A 278 22.70 -5.91 13.50
C THR A 278 22.94 -4.52 14.07
N LYS A 279 24.04 -3.86 13.69
CA LYS A 279 24.29 -2.47 14.06
C LYS A 279 23.38 -1.50 13.30
N CYS A 280 23.03 -1.82 12.05
CA CYS A 280 22.12 -1.03 11.23
C CYS A 280 20.69 -1.00 11.76
N TRP A 281 20.14 -2.13 12.21
CA TRP A 281 18.75 -2.22 12.67
C TRP A 281 18.54 -1.93 14.18
N ASP A 282 19.49 -1.24 14.82
CA ASP A 282 19.38 -0.85 16.23
C ASP A 282 18.07 -0.08 16.50
N GLY A 283 17.43 -0.31 17.64
CA GLY A 283 16.19 0.35 18.02
C GLY A 283 16.34 1.86 18.25
N GLU A 284 17.54 2.32 18.59
CA GLU A 284 17.87 3.73 18.76
C GLU A 284 18.59 4.27 17.51
N PRO A 285 18.02 5.26 16.78
CA PRO A 285 18.63 5.83 15.58
C PRO A 285 20.04 6.36 15.78
N ASP A 286 20.33 6.94 16.94
CA ASP A 286 21.65 7.51 17.27
C ASP A 286 22.74 6.42 17.41
N ASN A 287 22.34 5.18 17.71
CA ASN A 287 23.27 4.05 17.81
C ASN A 287 23.61 3.43 16.45
N ARG A 288 22.83 3.74 15.42
CA ARG A 288 23.02 3.21 14.06
C ARG A 288 24.21 3.91 13.39
N PRO A 289 24.93 3.23 12.49
CA PRO A 289 25.99 3.87 11.71
C PRO A 289 25.41 4.92 10.74
N ASN A 290 26.26 5.72 10.12
CA ASN A 290 25.88 6.41 8.87
C ASN A 290 26.15 5.50 7.66
N ILE A 291 25.68 5.87 6.49
CA ILE A 291 25.82 5.03 5.29
C ILE A 291 27.29 4.82 4.87
N TYR A 292 28.15 5.82 5.08
CA TYR A 292 29.58 5.73 4.77
C TYR A 292 30.29 4.67 5.62
N GLN A 293 29.94 4.57 6.89
CA GLN A 293 30.48 3.52 7.76
C GLN A 293 30.05 2.12 7.30
N VAL A 294 28.78 1.96 6.88
CA VAL A 294 28.28 0.68 6.33
C VAL A 294 29.02 0.33 5.04
N PHE A 295 29.21 1.31 4.16
CA PHE A 295 30.01 1.19 2.94
C PHE A 295 31.44 0.74 3.24
N ASP A 296 32.13 1.41 4.16
CA ASP A 296 33.53 1.12 4.52
C ASP A 296 33.66 -0.31 5.10
N TRP A 297 32.72 -0.73 5.94
CA TRP A 297 32.72 -2.07 6.52
C TRP A 297 32.50 -3.16 5.47
N LEU A 298 31.56 -2.96 4.55
CA LEU A 298 31.32 -3.90 3.45
C LEU A 298 32.51 -3.96 2.49
N ASN A 299 33.12 -2.82 2.17
CA ASN A 299 34.31 -2.75 1.36
C ASN A 299 35.51 -3.46 2.02
N ALA A 300 35.68 -3.31 3.34
CA ALA A 300 36.70 -4.02 4.10
C ALA A 300 36.54 -5.55 4.04
N ILE A 301 35.29 -6.05 4.05
CA ILE A 301 35.02 -7.49 3.89
C ILE A 301 35.40 -7.96 2.48
N ILE A 302 35.01 -7.22 1.45
CA ILE A 302 35.28 -7.57 0.05
C ILE A 302 36.80 -7.58 -0.21
N THR A 303 37.50 -6.50 0.17
CA THR A 303 38.96 -6.38 -0.02
C THR A 303 39.75 -7.46 0.74
N LYS A 304 39.37 -7.81 1.97
CA LYS A 304 39.97 -8.96 2.68
C LYS A 304 39.77 -10.27 1.93
N THR A 305 38.57 -10.47 1.36
CA THR A 305 38.23 -11.68 0.61
C THR A 305 39.07 -11.77 -0.66
N ASP A 306 39.22 -10.65 -1.38
CA ASP A 306 40.03 -10.57 -2.61
C ASP A 306 41.51 -10.85 -2.31
N VAL A 307 42.08 -10.29 -1.24
CA VAL A 307 43.48 -10.55 -0.82
C VAL A 307 43.69 -12.02 -0.46
N ILE A 308 42.71 -12.69 0.16
CA ILE A 308 42.80 -14.13 0.47
C ILE A 308 42.76 -14.96 -0.82
N ILE A 309 41.92 -14.59 -1.79
CA ILE A 309 41.83 -15.27 -3.09
C ILE A 309 43.11 -15.06 -3.90
N GLU A 310 43.63 -13.83 -3.96
CA GLU A 310 44.89 -13.52 -4.65
C GLU A 310 46.07 -14.25 -4.00
N ASN A 311 46.17 -14.30 -2.66
CA ASN A 311 47.22 -15.06 -1.99
C ASN A 311 47.10 -16.58 -2.24
N HIS A 312 45.87 -17.11 -2.34
CA HIS A 312 45.65 -18.50 -2.72
C HIS A 312 45.94 -18.78 -4.20
N GLN A 313 45.65 -17.84 -5.10
CA GLN A 313 46.02 -17.93 -6.51
C GLN A 313 47.54 -17.81 -6.70
N ILE A 314 48.22 -16.90 -6.00
CA ILE A 314 49.69 -16.79 -6.00
C ILE A 314 50.35 -18.06 -5.43
N SER A 315 49.72 -18.72 -4.43
CA SER A 315 50.21 -20.01 -3.94
C SER A 315 50.00 -21.18 -4.91
N ASN A 316 49.05 -21.05 -5.85
CA ASN A 316 48.76 -22.05 -6.89
C ASN A 316 49.40 -21.73 -8.25
N GLU A 317 49.84 -20.49 -8.49
CA GLU A 317 50.53 -20.04 -9.72
C GLU A 317 52.07 -20.05 -9.60
N GLN A 318 52.63 -20.44 -8.45
CA GLN A 318 54.07 -20.69 -8.31
C GLN A 318 54.58 -22.00 -8.96
N GLU A 319 53.72 -22.74 -9.65
CA GLU A 319 54.11 -23.76 -10.62
C GLU A 319 53.60 -23.38 -12.02
N LEU A 320 54.23 -22.39 -12.68
CA LEU A 320 54.60 -22.43 -14.11
C LEU A 320 55.10 -21.06 -14.62
N ASN A 321 56.42 -21.00 -14.80
CA ASN A 321 57.21 -20.21 -15.76
C ASN A 321 57.35 -18.68 -15.60
N GLU A 322 58.57 -18.30 -15.23
CA GLU A 322 59.21 -17.02 -15.46
C GLU A 322 59.32 -16.70 -16.96
N THR A 323 58.89 -15.50 -17.41
CA THR A 323 59.75 -14.57 -18.19
C THR A 323 59.13 -13.17 -18.42
N SER A 324 59.88 -12.15 -17.96
CA SER A 324 60.08 -10.78 -18.48
C SER A 324 58.92 -9.77 -18.64
N LEU A 325 59.06 -8.65 -17.86
CA LEU A 325 58.97 -7.21 -18.23
C LEU A 325 57.64 -6.71 -18.87
N SER A 326 56.98 -5.60 -18.50
CA SER A 326 57.38 -4.33 -17.87
C SER A 326 56.17 -3.42 -17.59
N THR A 327 56.31 -2.46 -16.65
CA THR A 327 55.61 -1.15 -16.49
C THR A 327 54.10 -1.15 -16.16
N ASN A 328 53.54 -0.31 -15.27
CA ASN A 328 54.02 0.78 -14.42
C ASN A 328 52.88 1.19 -13.45
N ALA A 329 53.26 1.61 -12.23
CA ALA A 329 52.78 2.76 -11.43
C ALA A 329 51.26 3.02 -11.26
N ASN A 330 50.69 3.40 -10.12
CA ASN A 330 51.10 3.77 -8.76
C ASN A 330 49.78 3.84 -7.95
N ASN A 331 49.79 3.51 -6.66
CA ASN A 331 48.95 4.17 -5.64
C ASN A 331 49.40 3.70 -4.25
N SER A 332 50.43 4.36 -3.71
CA SER A 332 50.84 4.22 -2.32
C SER A 332 50.74 5.57 -1.63
N GLU A 333 49.57 5.90 -1.07
CA GLU A 333 49.46 7.03 -0.12
C GLU A 333 48.28 6.94 0.87
N MET A 334 47.62 5.78 1.03
CA MET A 334 46.52 5.61 2.00
C MET A 334 46.75 4.54 3.08
N GLN A 335 47.94 3.95 3.16
CA GLN A 335 48.19 2.84 4.11
C GLN A 335 48.61 3.31 5.51
N GLY A 336 49.02 4.58 5.66
CA GLY A 336 49.47 5.14 6.95
C GLY A 336 48.35 5.44 7.94
N ASP A 337 47.24 6.01 7.46
CA ASP A 337 46.18 6.54 8.33
C ASP A 337 45.16 5.46 8.79
N LEU A 338 45.03 4.36 8.03
CA LEU A 338 44.06 3.29 8.34
C LEU A 338 44.48 2.42 9.53
N SER A 339 45.78 2.31 9.80
CA SER A 339 46.33 1.46 10.87
C SER A 339 46.08 2.02 12.28
N GLN A 340 45.96 3.34 12.42
CA GLN A 340 45.66 3.99 13.70
C GLN A 340 44.19 3.86 14.12
N LEU A 341 43.27 3.71 13.18
CA LEU A 341 41.83 3.64 13.46
C LEU A 341 41.40 2.28 14.03
N ILE A 342 42.15 1.21 13.71
CA ILE A 342 41.91 -0.15 14.19
C ILE A 342 42.30 -0.32 15.67
N GLN A 343 43.25 0.47 16.19
CA GLN A 343 43.72 0.34 17.57
C GLN A 343 42.82 1.00 18.64
N ASN A 344 41.81 1.79 18.22
CA ASN A 344 40.95 2.53 19.16
C ASN A 344 39.60 1.84 19.47
N PHE A 345 39.33 0.65 18.91
CA PHE A 345 38.06 -0.06 19.10
C PHE A 345 37.87 -0.68 20.50
N ASP A 346 38.96 -0.95 21.24
CA ASP A 346 38.89 -1.61 22.55
C ASP A 346 38.80 -0.64 23.75
N LYS A 347 38.71 0.67 23.52
CA LYS A 347 38.76 1.67 24.60
C LYS A 347 37.84 2.86 24.35
N MET A 348 36.57 2.76 24.70
CA MET A 348 35.82 3.95 25.15
C MET A 348 34.65 3.56 26.06
N ASP A 349 34.71 4.08 27.27
CA ASP A 349 33.86 3.79 28.43
C ASP A 349 32.59 4.66 28.42
N THR A 350 31.51 4.12 28.97
CA THR A 350 30.18 4.74 29.02
C THR A 350 30.02 5.51 30.33
N LYS A 351 30.22 6.84 30.32
CA LYS A 351 29.66 7.76 31.33
C LYS A 351 29.94 9.22 30.98
N GLY A 352 28.86 10.00 30.98
CA GLY A 352 28.91 11.45 31.15
C GLY A 352 28.25 12.18 29.98
N ILE A 353 27.04 12.71 30.22
CA ILE A 353 26.66 14.11 29.97
C ILE A 353 25.36 14.32 30.78
N ASP A 354 25.54 14.84 31.99
CA ASP A 354 24.54 15.66 32.66
C ASP A 354 24.87 17.12 32.33
N SER A 355 23.82 17.94 32.21
CA SER A 355 23.83 19.42 32.22
C SER A 355 24.27 20.11 30.92
N ILE A 356 23.33 20.83 30.28
CA ILE A 356 23.50 22.26 29.95
C ILE A 356 22.12 22.91 29.78
N THR A 357 22.06 24.10 30.34
CA THR A 357 20.90 24.85 30.80
C THR A 357 20.29 25.73 29.72
N VAL A 358 18.97 25.84 29.81
CA VAL A 358 18.04 26.83 29.24
C VAL A 358 18.66 28.21 28.99
N LEU A 359 18.54 28.68 27.74
CA LEU A 359 18.53 30.10 27.40
C LEU A 359 17.33 30.40 26.50
N SER A 360 16.31 30.98 27.12
CA SER A 360 15.15 31.60 26.50
C SER A 360 15.55 32.87 25.74
N SER A 361 15.09 33.03 24.49
CA SER A 361 14.76 34.36 24.00
C SER A 361 13.79 34.33 22.81
N LYS A 362 12.62 34.94 23.08
CA LYS A 362 11.75 35.70 22.17
C LYS A 362 10.93 34.91 21.14
N GLN A 363 9.71 34.62 21.59
CA GLN A 363 8.51 34.48 20.78
C GLN A 363 8.33 35.68 19.83
N GLU A 364 8.33 35.40 18.54
CA GLU A 364 7.47 36.10 17.59
C GLU A 364 6.31 35.16 17.27
N THR A 365 5.12 35.58 17.67
CA THR A 365 3.83 34.96 17.38
C THR A 365 3.53 35.03 15.88
N LEU A 366 3.64 33.91 15.17
CA LEU A 366 2.95 33.68 13.90
C LEU A 366 1.95 32.53 14.07
N SER A 367 0.68 32.85 13.90
CA SER A 367 -0.47 31.95 13.96
C SER A 367 -0.39 30.85 12.90
N THR A 368 -0.36 29.58 13.29
CA THR A 368 -0.53 28.45 12.36
C THR A 368 -1.98 27.99 12.38
N GLU A 369 -2.80 28.57 11.50
CA GLU A 369 -4.00 27.92 11.00
C GLU A 369 -3.60 26.58 10.38
N LYS A 370 -4.11 25.48 10.93
CA LYS A 370 -4.18 24.20 10.23
C LYS A 370 -4.98 24.49 8.95
N ASP A 371 -4.41 24.31 7.77
CA ASP A 371 -5.16 24.56 6.52
C ASP A 371 -6.23 23.48 6.36
N PHE A 372 -7.42 23.73 6.92
CA PHE A 372 -8.54 22.80 6.94
C PHE A 372 -8.99 22.37 5.53
N ASN A 373 -8.61 23.12 4.48
CA ASN A 373 -8.84 22.69 3.10
C ASN A 373 -8.09 21.39 2.80
N ILE A 374 -6.83 21.29 3.20
CA ILE A 374 -6.01 20.07 3.03
C ILE A 374 -6.67 18.90 3.74
N VAL A 375 -7.14 19.12 4.97
CA VAL A 375 -7.79 18.07 5.76
C VAL A 375 -9.09 17.61 5.11
N VAL A 376 -9.88 18.53 4.55
CA VAL A 376 -11.10 18.18 3.80
C VAL A 376 -10.78 17.33 2.57
N ASP A 377 -9.72 17.66 1.83
CA ASP A 377 -9.29 16.89 0.66
C ASP A 377 -8.81 15.48 1.05
N GLU A 378 -8.01 15.37 2.11
CA GLU A 378 -7.55 14.08 2.64
C GLU A 378 -8.72 13.16 3.07
N ILE A 379 -9.77 13.73 3.68
CA ILE A 379 -10.96 12.97 4.07
C ILE A 379 -11.75 12.51 2.83
N ASN A 380 -11.83 13.34 1.79
CA ASN A 380 -12.45 12.95 0.53
C ASN A 380 -11.72 11.76 -0.11
N ASP A 381 -10.39 11.83 -0.19
CA ASP A 381 -9.56 10.76 -0.74
C ASP A 381 -9.68 9.47 0.07
N PHE A 382 -9.74 9.58 1.39
CA PHE A 382 -9.96 8.43 2.26
C PHE A 382 -11.32 7.78 2.01
N ILE A 383 -12.41 8.57 1.94
CA ILE A 383 -13.75 8.03 1.63
C ILE A 383 -13.76 7.40 0.24
N PHE A 384 -13.07 7.99 -0.74
CA PHE A 384 -12.91 7.42 -2.08
C PHE A 384 -12.24 6.04 -2.06
N LEU A 385 -11.16 5.89 -1.29
CA LEU A 385 -10.49 4.61 -1.10
C LEU A 385 -11.44 3.55 -0.48
N LEU A 386 -12.18 3.92 0.57
CA LEU A 386 -13.13 3.02 1.22
C LEU A 386 -14.23 2.55 0.25
N LYS A 387 -14.74 3.45 -0.59
CA LYS A 387 -15.74 3.14 -1.61
C LYS A 387 -15.19 2.26 -2.72
N ASN A 388 -13.92 2.38 -3.08
CA ASN A 388 -13.31 1.46 -4.03
C ASN A 388 -13.18 0.05 -3.46
N LYS A 389 -12.72 -0.07 -2.22
CA LYS A 389 -12.57 -1.36 -1.54
C LYS A 389 -13.91 -2.08 -1.35
N GLY A 390 -15.02 -1.35 -1.22
CA GLY A 390 -16.36 -1.94 -1.09
C GLY A 390 -16.67 -2.40 0.32
N ILE A 391 -16.23 -1.63 1.31
CA ILE A 391 -16.43 -1.88 2.75
C ILE A 391 -17.90 -1.66 3.14
N GLU A 392 -18.40 -2.46 4.08
CA GLU A 392 -19.75 -2.30 4.62
C GLU A 392 -19.97 -0.96 5.35
N GLN A 393 -21.18 -0.41 5.25
CA GLN A 393 -21.50 0.96 5.70
C GLN A 393 -21.19 1.23 7.18
N LYS A 394 -21.51 0.27 8.08
CA LYS A 394 -21.21 0.39 9.52
C LYS A 394 -19.71 0.43 9.77
N SER A 395 -18.96 -0.44 9.09
CA SER A 395 -17.49 -0.45 9.16
C SER A 395 -16.88 0.82 8.57
N GLU A 396 -17.45 1.37 7.49
CA GLU A 396 -16.95 2.61 6.89
C GLU A 396 -17.14 3.83 7.81
N LYS A 397 -18.27 3.97 8.55
CA LYS A 397 -18.42 5.07 9.53
C LYS A 397 -17.33 4.99 10.59
N GLN A 398 -17.12 3.77 11.11
CA GLN A 398 -16.12 3.52 12.14
C GLN A 398 -14.71 3.83 11.63
N GLN A 399 -14.35 3.38 10.42
CA GLN A 399 -13.05 3.67 9.81
C GLN A 399 -12.82 5.15 9.56
N VAL A 400 -13.85 5.94 9.22
CA VAL A 400 -13.73 7.40 9.09
C VAL A 400 -13.54 8.08 10.46
N ILE A 401 -14.23 7.60 11.50
CA ILE A 401 -14.02 8.09 12.87
C ILE A 401 -12.62 7.71 13.37
N GLU A 402 -12.18 6.48 13.13
CA GLU A 402 -10.84 6.01 13.43
C GLU A 402 -9.80 6.82 12.67
N TYR A 403 -10.03 7.12 11.39
CA TYR A 403 -9.18 8.01 10.61
C TYR A 403 -9.07 9.39 11.28
N PHE A 404 -10.18 9.99 11.72
CA PHE A 404 -10.12 11.25 12.46
C PHE A 404 -9.30 11.14 13.75
N ASN A 405 -9.51 10.07 14.51
CA ASN A 405 -8.79 9.83 15.76
C ASN A 405 -7.28 9.62 15.51
N ASP A 406 -6.94 8.82 14.49
CA ASP A 406 -5.58 8.45 14.11
C ASP A 406 -4.76 9.65 13.60
N HIS A 407 -5.44 10.65 13.03
CA HIS A 407 -4.86 11.90 12.52
C HIS A 407 -5.07 13.09 13.48
N ASN A 408 -5.60 12.87 14.70
CA ASN A 408 -5.99 13.91 15.67
C ASN A 408 -6.77 15.07 15.01
N ILE A 409 -7.72 14.70 14.17
CA ILE A 409 -8.70 15.58 13.55
C ILE A 409 -9.89 15.67 14.49
N ASN A 410 -10.18 16.87 14.99
CA ASN A 410 -11.41 17.12 15.72
C ASN A 410 -12.55 17.30 14.71
N SER A 411 -13.44 16.30 14.62
CA SER A 411 -14.57 16.35 13.69
C SER A 411 -15.50 17.52 13.97
N GLN A 412 -15.63 17.97 15.23
CA GLN A 412 -16.40 19.16 15.60
C GLN A 412 -15.76 20.43 15.03
N GLU A 413 -14.44 20.60 15.16
CA GLU A 413 -13.73 21.78 14.64
C GLU A 413 -13.82 21.86 13.11
N ILE A 414 -13.70 20.72 12.42
CA ILE A 414 -13.91 20.66 10.96
C ILE A 414 -15.36 21.02 10.62
N TYR A 415 -16.32 20.47 11.35
CA TYR A 415 -17.73 20.75 11.10
C TYR A 415 -18.05 22.25 11.28
N ASP A 416 -17.57 22.84 12.36
CA ASP A 416 -17.75 24.26 12.65
C ASP A 416 -17.04 25.13 11.61
N TRP A 417 -15.83 24.74 11.19
CA TRP A 417 -15.10 25.40 10.13
C TRP A 417 -15.88 25.36 8.81
N LEU A 418 -16.36 24.18 8.39
CA LEU A 418 -17.15 23.97 7.17
C LEU A 418 -18.43 24.82 7.14
N LEU A 419 -19.03 25.11 8.30
CA LEU A 419 -20.19 26.00 8.41
C LEU A 419 -19.80 27.49 8.37
N SER A 420 -18.66 27.85 8.96
CA SER A 420 -18.21 29.24 9.10
C SER A 420 -17.67 29.83 7.79
N THR A 421 -16.98 29.01 7.00
CA THR A 421 -16.46 29.40 5.70
C THR A 421 -17.53 29.12 4.66
N ASN A 422 -18.11 30.16 4.05
CA ASN A 422 -19.11 30.08 2.99
C ASN A 422 -18.52 29.51 1.66
N GLN A 423 -17.79 28.38 1.77
CA GLN A 423 -16.95 27.80 0.74
C GLN A 423 -17.80 27.11 -0.31
N ASN A 424 -17.67 27.58 -1.54
CA ASN A 424 -18.35 27.02 -2.71
C ASN A 424 -17.61 25.79 -3.29
N ASN A 425 -16.63 25.25 -2.55
CA ASN A 425 -15.84 24.06 -2.92
C ASN A 425 -16.68 22.79 -2.80
N SER A 426 -16.66 21.96 -3.84
CA SER A 426 -17.45 20.73 -3.92
C SER A 426 -17.00 19.67 -2.91
N ASN A 427 -15.71 19.61 -2.54
CA ASN A 427 -15.18 18.71 -1.51
C ASN A 427 -15.76 19.04 -0.12
N SER A 428 -15.76 20.33 0.25
CA SER A 428 -16.34 20.81 1.52
C SER A 428 -17.83 20.54 1.61
N ILE A 429 -18.56 20.83 0.53
CA ILE A 429 -20.02 20.58 0.44
C ILE A 429 -20.31 19.08 0.55
N PHE A 430 -19.50 18.23 -0.08
CA PHE A 430 -19.63 16.79 0.05
C PHE A 430 -19.40 16.31 1.48
N ILE A 431 -18.35 16.79 2.16
CA ILE A 431 -18.07 16.39 3.56
C ILE A 431 -19.21 16.81 4.49
N LEU A 432 -19.78 18.00 4.32
CA LEU A 432 -20.99 18.42 5.05
C LEU A 432 -22.15 17.44 4.81
N GLY A 433 -22.38 17.05 3.55
CA GLY A 433 -23.36 16.02 3.19
C GLY A 433 -23.06 14.68 3.85
N TYR A 434 -21.79 14.25 3.86
CA TYR A 434 -21.35 12.99 4.45
C TYR A 434 -21.54 12.96 5.98
N PHE A 435 -21.26 14.06 6.68
CA PHE A 435 -21.47 14.17 8.13
C PHE A 435 -22.96 14.07 8.48
N ASN A 436 -23.83 14.74 7.70
CA ASN A 436 -25.28 14.61 7.82
C ASN A 436 -25.76 13.18 7.48
N TYR A 437 -25.15 12.53 6.49
CA TYR A 437 -25.51 11.17 6.09
C TYR A 437 -25.15 10.14 7.16
N ARG A 438 -24.02 10.33 7.82
CA ARG A 438 -23.47 9.36 8.79
C ARG A 438 -23.77 9.68 10.24
N GLY A 439 -24.34 10.84 10.52
CA GLY A 439 -24.48 11.33 11.88
C GLY A 439 -23.12 11.43 12.58
N ILE A 440 -22.17 12.09 11.92
CA ILE A 440 -20.88 12.48 12.50
C ILE A 440 -21.06 13.91 13.02
N VAL A 441 -20.76 14.15 14.29
CA VAL A 441 -20.97 15.42 15.02
C VAL A 441 -22.44 15.80 15.22
N ILE A 442 -23.27 15.64 14.20
CA ILE A 442 -24.69 16.01 14.18
C ILE A 442 -25.59 14.78 14.02
N SER A 443 -26.88 14.95 14.30
CA SER A 443 -27.89 13.93 13.99
C SER A 443 -28.13 13.80 12.48
N GLU A 444 -28.42 12.59 12.03
CA GLU A 444 -28.72 12.32 10.62
C GLU A 444 -29.90 13.15 10.11
N ASN A 445 -29.78 13.69 8.89
CA ASN A 445 -30.85 14.44 8.24
C ASN A 445 -30.91 14.15 6.74
N ASN A 446 -31.91 13.36 6.34
CA ASN A 446 -32.00 12.84 4.97
C ASN A 446 -32.16 13.96 3.94
N LYS A 447 -32.99 14.97 4.23
CA LYS A 447 -33.27 16.07 3.29
C LYS A 447 -32.04 16.94 3.07
N LYS A 448 -31.39 17.39 4.15
CA LYS A 448 -30.14 18.16 4.06
C LYS A 448 -29.03 17.38 3.37
N THR A 449 -28.92 16.09 3.67
CA THR A 449 -27.93 15.22 3.03
C THR A 449 -28.10 15.22 1.50
N PHE A 450 -29.33 15.01 1.01
CA PHE A 450 -29.59 15.03 -0.43
C PHE A 450 -29.26 16.40 -1.03
N ASP A 451 -29.67 17.48 -0.37
CA ASP A 451 -29.42 18.85 -0.86
C ASP A 451 -27.91 19.17 -0.95
N PHE A 452 -27.09 18.70 0.00
CA PHE A 452 -25.63 18.81 -0.09
C PHE A 452 -25.03 17.94 -1.21
N PHE A 453 -25.43 16.68 -1.31
CA PHE A 453 -24.89 15.79 -2.33
C PHE A 453 -25.27 16.22 -3.74
N ILE A 454 -26.51 16.68 -3.99
CA ILE A 454 -26.90 17.15 -5.31
C ILE A 454 -26.12 18.41 -5.70
N ASN A 455 -25.91 19.34 -4.75
CA ASN A 455 -25.12 20.55 -4.98
C ASN A 455 -23.64 20.24 -5.32
N ALA A 456 -22.99 19.39 -4.53
CA ALA A 456 -21.62 18.95 -4.82
C ALA A 456 -21.53 18.16 -6.14
N SER A 457 -22.56 17.38 -6.45
CA SER A 457 -22.66 16.60 -7.70
C SER A 457 -22.78 17.49 -8.94
N GLU A 458 -23.56 18.58 -8.87
CA GLU A 458 -23.67 19.60 -9.93
C GLU A 458 -22.32 20.30 -10.21
N LYS A 459 -21.42 20.28 -9.23
CA LYS A 459 -20.02 20.73 -9.34
C LYS A 459 -19.06 19.60 -9.74
N ASN A 460 -19.58 18.53 -10.33
CA ASN A 460 -18.83 17.36 -10.81
C ASN A 460 -18.09 16.54 -9.74
N HIS A 461 -18.45 16.66 -8.46
CA HIS A 461 -17.83 15.85 -7.40
C HIS A 461 -18.20 14.37 -7.51
N ILE A 462 -17.19 13.51 -7.69
CA ILE A 462 -17.38 12.10 -8.05
C ILE A 462 -18.09 11.32 -6.92
N LEU A 463 -17.66 11.49 -5.68
CA LEU A 463 -18.34 10.83 -4.56
C LEU A 463 -19.75 11.36 -4.39
N ALA A 464 -19.97 12.66 -4.58
CA ALA A 464 -21.32 13.21 -4.45
C ALA A 464 -22.27 12.60 -5.49
N GLN A 465 -21.81 12.42 -6.74
CA GLN A 465 -22.56 11.71 -7.78
C GLN A 465 -22.91 10.26 -7.37
N LEU A 466 -21.98 9.54 -6.75
CA LEU A 466 -22.25 8.21 -6.17
C LEU A 466 -23.31 8.29 -5.07
N PHE A 467 -23.21 9.22 -4.12
CA PHE A 467 -24.17 9.31 -3.03
C PHE A 467 -25.56 9.81 -3.50
N VAL A 468 -25.63 10.66 -4.52
CA VAL A 468 -26.90 11.02 -5.19
C VAL A 468 -27.56 9.78 -5.79
N SER A 469 -26.78 8.86 -6.38
CA SER A 469 -27.33 7.59 -6.88
C SER A 469 -27.99 6.79 -5.75
N TYR A 470 -27.37 6.73 -4.56
CA TYR A 470 -27.96 6.09 -3.37
C TYR A 470 -29.23 6.80 -2.91
N CYS A 471 -29.24 8.14 -2.92
CA CYS A 471 -30.42 8.92 -2.57
C CYS A 471 -31.61 8.60 -3.46
N TYR A 472 -31.43 8.55 -4.78
CA TYR A 472 -32.50 8.16 -5.70
C TYR A 472 -32.86 6.68 -5.60
N PHE A 473 -31.88 5.80 -5.32
CA PHE A 473 -32.13 4.37 -5.20
C PHE A 473 -33.01 4.02 -3.99
N TYR A 474 -32.72 4.63 -2.84
CA TYR A 474 -33.41 4.36 -1.57
C TYR A 474 -34.50 5.38 -1.22
N GLY A 475 -34.60 6.49 -1.95
CA GLY A 475 -35.49 7.61 -1.58
C GLY A 475 -34.98 8.39 -0.37
N PHE A 476 -33.65 8.52 -0.21
CA PHE A 476 -33.04 9.21 0.94
C PHE A 476 -33.03 10.71 0.68
N GLY A 477 -33.94 11.45 1.34
CA GLY A 477 -34.05 12.91 1.21
C GLY A 477 -34.71 13.38 -0.09
N THR A 478 -35.13 12.44 -0.92
CA THR A 478 -35.78 12.65 -2.22
C THR A 478 -36.75 11.50 -2.52
N ILE A 479 -37.53 11.60 -3.58
CA ILE A 479 -38.42 10.51 -4.03
C ILE A 479 -37.57 9.42 -4.70
N LYS A 480 -37.82 8.16 -4.37
CA LYS A 480 -37.17 7.02 -5.03
C LYS A 480 -37.36 7.10 -6.55
N ASN A 481 -36.26 7.04 -7.29
CA ASN A 481 -36.24 7.09 -8.75
C ASN A 481 -35.11 6.22 -9.30
N GLU A 482 -35.43 4.99 -9.68
CA GLU A 482 -34.44 4.02 -10.14
C GLU A 482 -33.75 4.44 -11.46
N LYS A 483 -34.46 5.18 -12.32
CA LYS A 483 -33.90 5.67 -13.59
C LYS A 483 -32.81 6.72 -13.33
N LEU A 484 -33.09 7.71 -12.47
CA LEU A 484 -32.08 8.70 -12.09
C LEU A 484 -30.93 8.06 -11.32
N ALA A 485 -31.20 7.08 -10.45
CA ALA A 485 -30.15 6.32 -9.77
C ALA A 485 -29.19 5.66 -10.79
N PHE A 486 -29.74 4.99 -11.81
CA PHE A 486 -28.96 4.39 -12.89
C PHE A 486 -28.13 5.43 -13.66
N GLU A 487 -28.72 6.55 -14.06
CA GLU A 487 -28.01 7.63 -14.77
C GLU A 487 -26.84 8.19 -13.95
N TYR A 488 -26.98 8.31 -12.63
CA TYR A 488 -25.89 8.74 -11.75
C TYR A 488 -24.81 7.66 -11.56
N TYR A 489 -25.20 6.38 -11.44
CA TYR A 489 -24.22 5.29 -11.43
C TYR A 489 -23.41 5.24 -12.73
N GLU A 490 -24.07 5.47 -13.88
CA GLU A 490 -23.42 5.55 -15.21
C GLU A 490 -22.35 6.64 -15.24
N LYS A 491 -22.64 7.84 -14.73
CA LYS A 491 -21.68 8.96 -14.67
C LYS A 491 -20.39 8.65 -13.90
N VAL A 492 -20.43 7.77 -12.90
CA VAL A 492 -19.27 7.48 -12.02
C VAL A 492 -18.55 6.18 -12.36
N ALA A 493 -19.19 5.25 -13.07
CA ALA A 493 -18.60 3.93 -13.31
C ALA A 493 -17.36 3.96 -14.22
N ASP A 494 -17.27 4.95 -15.11
CA ASP A 494 -16.11 5.14 -15.99
C ASP A 494 -15.00 5.99 -15.36
N LYS A 495 -15.23 6.56 -14.17
CA LYS A 495 -14.23 7.33 -13.40
C LYS A 495 -13.46 6.47 -12.39
N ASN A 496 -13.25 5.18 -12.69
CA ASN A 496 -12.59 4.20 -11.82
C ASN A 496 -13.17 4.03 -10.39
N LEU A 497 -14.41 4.47 -10.14
CA LEU A 497 -15.08 4.25 -8.85
C LEU A 497 -15.80 2.90 -8.85
N SER A 498 -15.21 1.92 -8.17
CA SER A 498 -15.66 0.53 -8.15
C SER A 498 -17.04 0.35 -7.53
N SER A 499 -17.42 1.20 -6.56
CA SER A 499 -18.80 1.23 -6.02
C SER A 499 -19.83 1.68 -7.06
N GLY A 500 -19.45 2.57 -7.99
CA GLY A 500 -20.29 2.96 -9.11
C GLY A 500 -20.50 1.82 -10.10
N GLN A 501 -19.40 1.15 -10.45
CA GLN A 501 -19.40 -0.05 -11.31
C GLN A 501 -20.26 -1.17 -10.71
N LEU A 502 -20.12 -1.42 -9.40
CA LEU A 502 -20.96 -2.34 -8.64
C LEU A 502 -22.45 -1.96 -8.74
N GLY A 503 -22.78 -0.68 -8.56
CA GLY A 503 -24.14 -0.15 -8.67
C GLY A 503 -24.76 -0.39 -10.06
N ILE A 504 -24.00 -0.15 -11.13
CA ILE A 504 -24.46 -0.48 -12.50
C ILE A 504 -24.67 -1.99 -12.66
N GLY A 505 -23.77 -2.81 -12.13
CA GLY A 505 -23.92 -4.26 -12.14
C GLY A 505 -25.24 -4.69 -11.51
N TYR A 506 -25.58 -4.11 -10.35
CA TYR A 506 -26.87 -4.33 -9.67
C TYR A 506 -28.06 -3.87 -10.51
N CYS A 507 -28.01 -2.68 -11.11
CA CYS A 507 -29.07 -2.19 -11.98
C CYS A 507 -29.34 -3.13 -13.16
N TYR A 508 -28.30 -3.66 -13.80
CA TYR A 508 -28.47 -4.64 -14.87
C TYR A 508 -28.94 -6.02 -14.39
N GLU A 509 -28.55 -6.46 -13.19
CA GLU A 509 -28.97 -7.76 -12.65
C GLU A 509 -30.48 -7.79 -12.36
N TYR A 510 -30.99 -6.72 -11.77
CA TYR A 510 -32.38 -6.62 -11.29
C TYR A 510 -33.30 -5.81 -12.22
N GLY A 511 -32.76 -5.10 -13.21
CA GLY A 511 -33.52 -4.27 -14.12
C GLY A 511 -34.00 -2.95 -13.49
N LEU A 512 -33.17 -2.33 -12.66
CA LEU A 512 -33.52 -1.13 -11.89
C LEU A 512 -33.14 0.11 -12.70
N GLY A 513 -34.14 0.84 -13.18
CA GLY A 513 -33.94 2.02 -14.04
C GLY A 513 -33.46 1.72 -15.48
N ILE A 514 -33.12 0.47 -15.77
CA ILE A 514 -32.65 -0.01 -17.07
C ILE A 514 -33.16 -1.43 -17.33
N ARG A 515 -33.21 -1.86 -18.60
CA ARG A 515 -33.60 -3.24 -18.93
C ARG A 515 -32.58 -4.24 -18.35
N LYS A 516 -33.09 -5.24 -17.63
CA LYS A 516 -32.31 -6.37 -17.08
C LYS A 516 -31.42 -7.02 -18.15
N ASN A 517 -30.13 -7.19 -17.84
CA ASN A 517 -29.15 -7.85 -18.70
C ASN A 517 -28.04 -8.50 -17.85
N LEU A 518 -28.13 -9.81 -17.63
CA LEU A 518 -27.18 -10.53 -16.78
C LEU A 518 -25.74 -10.54 -17.32
N LYS A 519 -25.54 -10.49 -18.65
CA LYS A 519 -24.19 -10.43 -19.24
C LYS A 519 -23.52 -9.10 -18.93
N LYS A 520 -24.27 -7.99 -19.04
CA LYS A 520 -23.77 -6.67 -18.64
C LYS A 520 -23.55 -6.58 -17.12
N ALA A 521 -24.44 -7.18 -16.33
CA ALA A 521 -24.24 -7.25 -14.88
C ALA A 521 -22.92 -7.94 -14.53
N PHE A 522 -22.67 -9.12 -15.12
CA PHE A 522 -21.42 -9.84 -14.97
C PHE A 522 -20.20 -8.99 -15.37
N TYR A 523 -20.23 -8.37 -16.55
CA TYR A 523 -19.15 -7.49 -17.01
C TYR A 523 -18.81 -6.38 -16.01
N TRP A 524 -19.82 -5.70 -15.44
CA TRP A 524 -19.60 -4.62 -14.49
C TRP A 524 -19.13 -5.13 -13.12
N TYR A 525 -19.64 -6.27 -12.65
CA TYR A 525 -19.10 -6.93 -11.46
C TYR A 525 -17.64 -7.35 -11.67
N GLU A 526 -17.27 -7.81 -12.87
CA GLU A 526 -15.89 -8.17 -13.20
C GLU A 526 -14.98 -6.95 -13.19
N LYS A 527 -15.40 -5.85 -13.82
CA LYS A 527 -14.65 -4.58 -13.81
C LYS A 527 -14.44 -4.07 -12.37
N ALA A 528 -15.48 -4.07 -11.54
CA ALA A 528 -15.40 -3.64 -10.14
C ALA A 528 -14.51 -4.56 -9.28
N ALA A 529 -14.59 -5.88 -9.48
CA ALA A 529 -13.78 -6.86 -8.78
C ALA A 529 -12.29 -6.75 -9.14
N ASN A 530 -11.97 -6.51 -10.42
CA ASN A 530 -10.60 -6.28 -10.88
C ASN A 530 -9.98 -5.00 -10.30
N ASN A 531 -10.82 -4.05 -9.87
CA ASN A 531 -10.42 -2.85 -9.13
C ASN A 531 -10.37 -3.07 -7.60
N GLY A 532 -10.52 -4.31 -7.13
CA GLY A 532 -10.37 -4.67 -5.72
C GLY A 532 -11.63 -4.55 -4.86
N ASN A 533 -12.81 -4.36 -5.46
CA ASN A 533 -14.04 -4.24 -4.69
C ASN A 533 -14.52 -5.59 -4.15
N ILE A 534 -14.47 -5.77 -2.83
CA ILE A 534 -14.76 -7.04 -2.15
C ILE A 534 -16.22 -7.50 -2.26
N THR A 535 -17.14 -6.54 -2.39
CA THR A 535 -18.57 -6.84 -2.62
C THR A 535 -18.80 -7.34 -4.04
N ALA A 536 -18.15 -6.70 -5.03
CA ALA A 536 -18.19 -7.16 -6.43
C ALA A 536 -17.58 -8.54 -6.60
N ILE A 537 -16.47 -8.84 -5.91
CA ILE A 537 -15.85 -10.17 -5.89
C ILE A 537 -16.85 -11.23 -5.39
N ARG A 538 -17.63 -10.95 -4.33
CA ARG A 538 -18.69 -11.86 -3.87
C ARG A 538 -19.79 -12.04 -4.92
N ASN A 539 -20.21 -10.97 -5.59
CA ASN A 539 -21.24 -11.04 -6.62
C ASN A 539 -20.77 -11.83 -7.85
N LEU A 540 -19.49 -11.72 -8.23
CA LEU A 540 -18.89 -12.60 -9.23
C LEU A 540 -18.96 -14.06 -8.83
N GLY A 541 -18.64 -14.38 -7.57
CA GLY A 541 -18.76 -15.75 -7.07
C GLY A 541 -20.18 -16.29 -7.21
N THR A 542 -21.17 -15.43 -6.96
CA THR A 542 -22.60 -15.75 -7.17
C THR A 542 -22.92 -15.95 -8.65
N CYS A 543 -22.38 -15.10 -9.54
CA CYS A 543 -22.54 -15.27 -10.97
C CYS A 543 -21.99 -16.61 -11.46
N TYR A 544 -20.78 -16.99 -11.03
CA TYR A 544 -20.18 -18.28 -11.38
C TYR A 544 -20.94 -19.47 -10.78
N ARG A 545 -21.44 -19.37 -9.55
CA ARG A 545 -22.24 -20.44 -8.92
C ARG A 545 -23.56 -20.68 -9.66
N ASP A 546 -24.26 -19.59 -9.98
CA ASP A 546 -25.64 -19.65 -10.50
C ASP A 546 -25.69 -19.63 -12.04
N GLY A 547 -24.59 -19.31 -12.72
CA GLY A 547 -24.53 -19.14 -14.18
C GLY A 547 -25.16 -17.83 -14.66
N LYS A 548 -25.08 -16.76 -13.85
CA LYS A 548 -25.70 -15.47 -14.17
C LYS A 548 -24.78 -14.65 -15.08
N GLY A 549 -25.07 -14.68 -16.38
CA GLY A 549 -24.33 -13.91 -17.38
C GLY A 549 -23.01 -14.54 -17.82
N VAL A 550 -22.64 -15.66 -17.21
CA VAL A 550 -21.44 -16.47 -17.47
C VAL A 550 -21.78 -17.95 -17.32
N GLU A 551 -20.96 -18.84 -17.86
CA GLU A 551 -21.07 -20.28 -17.62
C GLU A 551 -20.85 -20.60 -16.13
N LYS A 552 -21.53 -21.65 -15.64
CA LYS A 552 -21.37 -22.10 -14.26
C LYS A 552 -19.96 -22.63 -14.03
N ASP A 553 -19.31 -22.15 -12.98
CA ASP A 553 -17.96 -22.58 -12.60
C ASP A 553 -17.83 -22.55 -11.07
N TYR A 554 -18.00 -23.71 -10.44
CA TYR A 554 -17.96 -23.79 -8.97
C TYR A 554 -16.57 -23.52 -8.38
N ASN A 555 -15.49 -23.77 -9.13
CA ASN A 555 -14.13 -23.49 -8.66
C ASN A 555 -13.89 -21.97 -8.64
N LYS A 556 -14.28 -21.26 -9.70
CA LYS A 556 -14.22 -19.78 -9.70
C LYS A 556 -15.15 -19.18 -8.66
N ALA A 557 -16.33 -19.76 -8.45
CA ALA A 557 -17.23 -19.34 -7.40
C ALA A 557 -16.56 -19.42 -6.02
N PHE A 558 -15.98 -20.58 -5.69
CA PHE A 558 -15.24 -20.80 -4.44
C PHE A 558 -14.10 -19.81 -4.26
N GLU A 559 -13.23 -19.64 -5.27
CA GLU A 559 -12.11 -18.70 -5.20
C GLU A 559 -12.56 -17.25 -5.02
N SER A 560 -13.65 -16.84 -5.67
CA SER A 560 -14.25 -15.53 -5.47
C SER A 560 -14.78 -15.35 -4.04
N PHE A 561 -15.54 -16.30 -3.50
CA PHE A 561 -16.04 -16.22 -2.13
C PHE A 561 -14.89 -16.20 -1.11
N LYS A 562 -13.85 -17.01 -1.33
CA LYS A 562 -12.64 -17.03 -0.51
C LYS A 562 -11.94 -15.67 -0.48
N LYS A 563 -11.67 -15.07 -1.64
CA LYS A 563 -11.06 -13.72 -1.73
C LYS A 563 -11.90 -12.64 -1.06
N SER A 564 -13.23 -12.71 -1.20
CA SER A 564 -14.14 -11.77 -0.53
C SER A 564 -14.11 -11.93 1.00
N ALA A 565 -14.05 -13.17 1.48
CA ALA A 565 -13.93 -13.50 2.90
C ALA A 565 -12.59 -13.03 3.50
N GLU A 566 -11.47 -13.25 2.78
CA GLU A 566 -10.14 -12.75 3.15
C GLU A 566 -10.10 -11.21 3.18
N GLY A 567 -10.89 -10.55 2.33
CA GLY A 567 -11.12 -9.10 2.36
C GLY A 567 -12.00 -8.61 3.53
N GLY A 568 -12.47 -9.50 4.40
CA GLY A 568 -13.26 -9.18 5.59
C GLY A 568 -14.75 -8.91 5.33
N TYR A 569 -15.26 -9.20 4.12
CA TYR A 569 -16.68 -8.99 3.81
C TYR A 569 -17.55 -10.08 4.43
N LEU A 570 -18.53 -9.71 5.29
CA LEU A 570 -19.33 -10.69 6.03
C LEU A 570 -20.13 -11.61 5.09
N GLY A 571 -20.68 -11.07 4.01
CA GLY A 571 -21.36 -11.86 2.98
C GLY A 571 -20.42 -12.83 2.25
N GLY A 572 -19.13 -12.50 2.15
CA GLY A 572 -18.08 -13.37 1.60
C GLY A 572 -17.75 -14.51 2.56
N ILE A 573 -17.53 -14.20 3.84
CA ILE A 573 -17.29 -15.18 4.91
C ILE A 573 -18.46 -16.18 5.00
N MET A 574 -19.70 -15.67 4.97
CA MET A 574 -20.91 -16.50 4.98
C MET A 574 -20.97 -17.42 3.75
N MET A 575 -20.71 -16.89 2.55
CA MET A 575 -20.74 -17.71 1.32
C MET A 575 -19.60 -18.73 1.27
N LEU A 576 -18.42 -18.42 1.82
CA LEU A 576 -17.33 -19.38 1.95
C LEU A 576 -17.73 -20.52 2.93
N GLY A 577 -18.38 -20.18 4.04
CA GLY A 577 -18.97 -21.17 4.95
C GLY A 577 -19.95 -22.09 4.22
N HIS A 578 -20.84 -21.51 3.41
CA HIS A 578 -21.77 -22.28 2.58
C HIS A 578 -21.08 -23.18 1.57
N CYS A 579 -19.97 -22.75 0.97
CA CYS A 579 -19.23 -23.60 0.04
C CYS A 579 -18.68 -24.87 0.72
N TYR A 580 -18.14 -24.75 1.94
CA TYR A 580 -17.72 -25.92 2.71
C TYR A 580 -18.90 -26.75 3.23
N ASP A 581 -20.04 -26.14 3.49
CA ASP A 581 -21.23 -26.81 4.01
C ASP A 581 -21.85 -27.77 2.98
N VAL A 582 -21.93 -27.34 1.71
CA VAL A 582 -22.57 -28.11 0.63
C VAL A 582 -21.62 -28.60 -0.47
N GLY A 583 -20.33 -28.26 -0.40
CA GLY A 583 -19.31 -28.74 -1.34
C GLY A 583 -19.26 -27.97 -2.68
N ILE A 584 -19.42 -26.65 -2.67
CA ILE A 584 -19.31 -25.82 -3.89
C ILE A 584 -17.84 -25.49 -4.14
N GLY A 585 -17.25 -26.08 -5.18
CA GLY A 585 -15.85 -25.84 -5.58
C GLY A 585 -14.81 -26.36 -4.59
N THR A 586 -15.24 -27.12 -3.58
CA THR A 586 -14.42 -27.75 -2.54
C THR A 586 -15.10 -29.02 -2.05
N SER A 587 -14.38 -29.89 -1.34
CA SER A 587 -15.00 -30.97 -0.57
C SER A 587 -15.81 -30.42 0.61
N ILE A 588 -16.86 -31.15 0.99
CA ILE A 588 -17.67 -30.83 2.18
C ILE A 588 -16.79 -30.89 3.44
N ASP A 589 -16.84 -29.83 4.24
CA ASP A 589 -16.14 -29.70 5.53
C ASP A 589 -17.02 -28.92 6.52
N LYS A 590 -17.88 -29.65 7.23
CA LYS A 590 -18.85 -29.07 8.16
C LYS A 590 -18.18 -28.33 9.33
N GLN A 591 -16.97 -28.74 9.75
CA GLN A 591 -16.25 -28.04 10.83
C GLN A 591 -15.73 -26.68 10.38
N LYS A 592 -15.21 -26.57 9.15
CA LYS A 592 -14.84 -25.26 8.59
C LYS A 592 -16.06 -24.38 8.34
N ALA A 593 -17.15 -24.95 7.82
CA ALA A 593 -18.40 -24.22 7.65
C ALA A 593 -18.90 -23.64 8.99
N PHE A 594 -18.91 -24.45 10.05
CA PHE A 594 -19.27 -24.01 11.40
C PHE A 594 -18.43 -22.82 11.87
N LYS A 595 -17.08 -22.90 11.75
CA LYS A 595 -16.18 -21.81 12.17
C LYS A 595 -16.46 -20.51 11.40
N LEU A 596 -16.70 -20.60 10.09
CA LEU A 596 -16.99 -19.44 9.24
C LEU A 596 -18.35 -18.83 9.54
N TYR A 597 -19.40 -19.64 9.68
CA TYR A 597 -20.71 -19.16 10.09
C TYR A 597 -20.67 -18.55 11.50
N GLN A 598 -19.96 -19.17 12.45
CA GLN A 598 -19.78 -18.65 13.80
C GLN A 598 -19.11 -17.27 13.80
N ASN A 599 -18.08 -17.08 12.98
CA ASN A 599 -17.41 -15.79 12.81
C ASN A 599 -18.39 -14.72 12.28
N ALA A 600 -19.02 -14.96 11.13
CA ALA A 600 -19.96 -14.01 10.53
C ALA A 600 -21.20 -13.75 11.43
N ALA A 601 -21.69 -14.76 12.15
CA ALA A 601 -22.81 -14.65 13.07
C ALA A 601 -22.49 -13.78 14.30
N ASN A 602 -21.28 -13.93 14.85
CA ASN A 602 -20.77 -13.09 15.94
C ASN A 602 -20.66 -11.61 15.53
N LEU A 603 -20.31 -11.36 14.27
CA LEU A 603 -20.26 -10.02 13.67
C LEU A 603 -21.65 -9.51 13.22
N GLY A 604 -22.71 -10.29 13.45
CA GLY A 604 -24.09 -9.84 13.28
C GLY A 604 -24.76 -10.24 11.97
N HIS A 605 -24.12 -11.02 11.09
CA HIS A 605 -24.73 -11.41 9.81
C HIS A 605 -25.90 -12.37 10.04
N ASP A 606 -27.12 -11.96 9.68
CA ASP A 606 -28.38 -12.67 9.93
C ASP A 606 -28.41 -14.07 9.29
N VAL A 607 -28.08 -14.21 8.00
CA VAL A 607 -28.07 -15.53 7.33
C VAL A 607 -27.06 -16.48 7.97
N ALA A 608 -25.89 -15.98 8.38
CA ALA A 608 -24.91 -16.80 9.08
C ALA A 608 -25.41 -17.24 10.47
N GLN A 609 -26.13 -16.37 11.19
CA GLN A 609 -26.80 -16.74 12.44
C GLN A 609 -27.84 -17.84 12.22
N THR A 610 -28.64 -17.75 11.16
CA THR A 610 -29.62 -18.79 10.81
C THR A 610 -28.91 -20.12 10.49
N ASN A 611 -27.86 -20.11 9.66
CA ASN A 611 -27.13 -21.33 9.31
C ASN A 611 -26.42 -21.94 10.52
N LEU A 612 -25.87 -21.11 11.40
CA LEU A 612 -25.28 -21.56 12.65
C LEU A 612 -26.32 -22.18 13.58
N ALA A 613 -27.53 -21.61 13.66
CA ALA A 613 -28.64 -22.17 14.42
C ALA A 613 -29.04 -23.56 13.88
N ILE A 614 -29.16 -23.71 12.56
CA ILE A 614 -29.42 -25.00 11.90
C ILE A 614 -28.35 -26.03 12.28
N MET A 615 -27.06 -25.66 12.24
CA MET A 615 -25.99 -26.59 12.62
C MET A 615 -26.09 -27.05 14.08
N TYR A 616 -26.47 -26.17 15.01
CA TYR A 616 -26.72 -26.55 16.41
C TYR A 616 -28.00 -27.39 16.58
N GLU A 617 -29.04 -27.14 15.80
CA GLU A 617 -30.31 -27.88 15.86
C GLU A 617 -30.15 -29.35 15.43
N TYR A 618 -29.42 -29.58 14.34
CA TYR A 618 -29.22 -30.91 13.75
C TYR A 618 -27.94 -31.60 14.23
N GLY A 619 -26.97 -30.86 14.78
CA GLY A 619 -25.65 -31.39 15.13
C GLY A 619 -24.74 -31.58 13.91
N ASP A 620 -24.92 -30.77 12.87
CA ASP A 620 -24.14 -30.86 11.63
C ASP A 620 -22.79 -30.16 11.80
N GLY A 621 -21.72 -30.93 11.98
CA GLY A 621 -20.36 -30.39 12.16
C GLY A 621 -20.04 -29.87 13.56
N ILE A 622 -21.00 -29.91 14.47
CA ILE A 622 -20.87 -29.53 15.89
C ILE A 622 -21.80 -30.41 16.74
N THR A 623 -21.57 -30.51 18.05
CA THR A 623 -22.52 -31.17 18.95
C THR A 623 -23.86 -30.44 18.95
N LYS A 624 -24.95 -31.20 18.79
CA LYS A 624 -26.32 -30.70 18.87
C LYS A 624 -26.58 -29.97 20.19
N ASP A 625 -27.16 -28.77 20.11
CA ASP A 625 -27.40 -27.87 21.24
C ASP A 625 -28.62 -26.98 20.93
N ILE A 626 -29.80 -27.39 21.39
CA ILE A 626 -31.08 -26.73 21.07
C ILE A 626 -31.14 -25.32 21.67
N ASP A 627 -30.59 -25.10 22.87
CA ASP A 627 -30.58 -23.78 23.50
C ASP A 627 -29.76 -22.78 22.68
N LYS A 628 -28.61 -23.21 22.15
CA LYS A 628 -27.83 -22.38 21.21
C LYS A 628 -28.54 -22.18 19.87
N ALA A 629 -29.26 -23.18 19.36
CA ALA A 629 -30.06 -23.01 18.15
C ALA A 629 -31.13 -21.94 18.33
N ILE A 630 -31.91 -21.99 19.42
CA ILE A 630 -32.91 -20.98 19.78
C ILE A 630 -32.26 -19.60 19.89
N TYR A 631 -31.14 -19.49 20.62
CA TYR A 631 -30.42 -18.22 20.79
C TYR A 631 -30.05 -17.57 19.44
N TRP A 632 -29.51 -18.35 18.50
CA TRP A 632 -29.09 -17.83 17.20
C TRP A 632 -30.27 -17.54 16.27
N TYR A 633 -31.32 -18.38 16.29
CA TYR A 633 -32.56 -18.10 15.56
C TYR A 633 -33.23 -16.82 16.06
N GLU A 634 -33.35 -16.61 17.37
CA GLU A 634 -33.90 -15.37 17.92
C GLU A 634 -33.11 -14.14 17.47
N LYS A 635 -31.78 -14.21 17.49
CA LYS A 635 -30.93 -13.11 17.03
C LYS A 635 -31.18 -12.78 15.56
N SER A 636 -31.27 -13.80 14.70
CA SER A 636 -31.51 -13.61 13.26
C SER A 636 -32.94 -13.14 12.98
N ALA A 637 -33.93 -13.70 13.67
CA ALA A 637 -35.34 -13.32 13.58
C ALA A 637 -35.59 -11.85 13.99
N LYS A 638 -34.91 -11.35 15.03
CA LYS A 638 -34.93 -9.94 15.45
C LYS A 638 -34.40 -9.00 14.35
N GLN A 639 -33.55 -9.49 13.45
CA GLN A 639 -33.06 -8.75 12.28
C GLN A 639 -33.99 -8.87 11.06
N GLY A 640 -35.09 -9.63 11.17
CA GLY A 640 -36.08 -9.79 10.10
C GLY A 640 -35.87 -11.01 9.20
N ASN A 641 -34.97 -11.93 9.55
CA ASN A 641 -34.77 -13.14 8.76
C ASN A 641 -35.97 -14.10 8.91
N GLU A 642 -36.75 -14.25 7.85
CA GLU A 642 -37.98 -15.06 7.88
C GLU A 642 -37.72 -16.55 8.06
N LEU A 643 -36.62 -17.08 7.51
CA LEU A 643 -36.26 -18.48 7.70
C LEU A 643 -35.97 -18.77 9.18
N ALA A 644 -35.25 -17.86 9.86
CA ALA A 644 -35.01 -17.99 11.30
C ALA A 644 -36.29 -17.89 12.13
N LYS A 645 -37.23 -17.01 11.77
CA LYS A 645 -38.53 -16.91 12.45
C LYS A 645 -39.32 -18.20 12.34
N ASN A 646 -39.40 -18.76 11.13
CA ASN A 646 -40.13 -20.00 10.88
C ASN A 646 -39.51 -21.16 11.66
N ASN A 647 -38.20 -21.35 11.54
CA ASN A 647 -37.50 -22.42 12.25
C ASN A 647 -37.58 -22.25 13.78
N LEU A 648 -37.55 -21.01 14.29
CA LEU A 648 -37.74 -20.76 15.72
C LEU A 648 -39.13 -21.18 16.19
N ASN A 649 -40.18 -20.81 15.46
CA ASN A 649 -41.54 -21.19 15.80
C ASN A 649 -41.70 -22.72 15.75
N ASP A 650 -41.23 -23.37 14.69
CA ASP A 650 -41.26 -24.82 14.55
C ASP A 650 -40.50 -25.50 15.70
N LEU A 651 -39.35 -24.95 16.13
CA LEU A 651 -38.55 -25.52 17.20
C LEU A 651 -39.20 -25.35 18.58
N LEU A 652 -39.91 -24.25 18.82
CA LEU A 652 -40.65 -23.98 20.07
C LEU A 652 -41.96 -24.76 20.15
N ASP A 653 -42.64 -24.99 19.02
CA ASP A 653 -43.88 -25.76 18.95
C ASP A 653 -43.64 -27.28 19.14
N ASN A 654 -42.40 -27.75 18.96
CA ASN A 654 -41.98 -29.15 19.11
C ASN A 654 -41.26 -29.46 20.44
N GLN A 655 -41.20 -28.53 21.39
CA GLN A 655 -40.73 -28.75 22.78
C GLN A 655 -41.90 -29.08 23.70
#